data_AF-A0A1H8SM80-F1
#
_entry.id   AF-A0A1H8SM80-F1
#
_cell.length_a   1.000
_cell.length_b   1.000
_cell.length_c   1.000
_cell.angle_alpha   90.00
_cell.angle_beta   90.00
_cell.angle_gamma   90.00
#
_symmetry.space_group_name_H-M   'P 1'
#
loop_
_entity.id
_entity.type
_entity.pdbx_description
1 polymer ?
#
loop_
_entity_poly.entity_id
_entity_poly.type
_entity_poly.pdbx_seq_one_letter_code
_entity_poly.pdbx_strand_id
1 'polypeptide(L)'
;MEIAQIIEWLDQHKDAIASIGLIVSGIWAVWIWKKKQGGNSSIGIQNQNSPNSGEQINVPVTVNDHAMVNQYFGGTHNHYNLSAEDVVKLAEKLVTEKGEKDAQIIKSLKETIQALMQQNSRQYDIRQAFDLLNHGNVAKAEEIFRLVAAEAEHKNKGKKGYIEAAKALRHLGSLAFLHDTKKAFAAFKRSTELDPDNFDGWNSLGHLYQRIGELGNAESAYTAAQKLSLLHLDREGEAVAYGNLGIVNRIRGDLKNAISYHEKALVINKELGRKEGMANQYGNLGNVYQILGDLERAIGYLEKALVINKELRCKEGMASDYGSLGNIYQIRGDLERAIEYYGKALVINKELGCKEDMARDYGNLGNVYQIRGDLERAIEYYEKALVINRELGRKEGMANQYGNLGIIYRVRGELKRAIEYYGKALALDKELGRKEGMANHYGNLGVVYGIRGNLERAIEYHEKALAIDKELGRKEGMANHYGNLGIVYQIQGDLERAIEYHEKALALDKELGRKEGVANGYGNLGIVYQIRGDLERAIKYHEKALALNKELGRKEGMANQYGNLGIVYRVRGDLERAIEYHEKALALDKELERKEGMANHYGSLGVVYRIRGDLERAIECWEQSLALFQQLDTQDKIALIQSLIDEAKQKGSD
;
A
#
# COMPACT_ATOMS: atom_id res chain seq x y z
N MET A 1 -17.22 -29.72 54.31
CA MET A 1 -15.96 -30.41 54.65
C MET A 1 -16.03 -30.78 56.12
N GLU A 2 -15.75 -32.04 56.47
CA GLU A 2 -15.71 -32.49 57.87
C GLU A 2 -14.38 -32.05 58.52
N ILE A 3 -14.40 -31.77 59.82
CA ILE A 3 -13.25 -31.27 60.61
C ILE A 3 -12.01 -32.17 60.45
N ALA A 4 -12.20 -33.47 60.23
CA ALA A 4 -11.13 -34.44 59.99
C ALA A 4 -10.27 -34.11 58.75
N GLN A 5 -10.90 -33.66 57.66
CA GLN A 5 -10.22 -33.33 56.40
C GLN A 5 -9.41 -32.02 56.50
N ILE A 6 -9.78 -31.14 57.44
CA ILE A 6 -9.08 -29.89 57.73
C ILE A 6 -7.83 -30.15 58.58
N ILE A 7 -7.93 -31.04 59.56
CA ILE A 7 -6.80 -31.44 60.41
C ILE A 7 -5.72 -32.13 59.57
N GLU A 8 -6.13 -32.98 58.62
CA GLU A 8 -5.22 -33.67 57.70
C GLU A 8 -4.50 -32.70 56.75
N TRP A 9 -5.18 -31.64 56.28
CA TRP A 9 -4.56 -30.59 55.47
C TRP A 9 -3.54 -29.76 56.26
N LEU A 10 -3.88 -29.36 57.50
CA LEU A 10 -2.98 -28.59 58.37
C LEU A 10 -1.73 -29.38 58.78
N ASP A 11 -1.87 -30.69 59.02
CA ASP A 11 -0.74 -31.56 59.40
C ASP A 11 0.20 -31.85 58.21
N GLN A 12 -0.32 -31.86 56.98
CA GLN A 12 0.48 -32.00 55.75
C GLN A 12 1.27 -30.74 55.38
N HIS A 13 0.89 -29.56 55.90
CA HIS A 13 1.52 -28.26 55.53
C HIS A 13 2.22 -27.56 56.70
N LYS A 14 2.46 -28.27 57.82
CA LYS A 14 3.04 -27.75 59.06
C LYS A 14 4.43 -27.11 58.89
N ASP A 15 5.25 -27.63 57.99
CA ASP A 15 6.61 -27.12 57.76
C ASP A 15 6.63 -25.78 57.00
N ALA A 16 5.64 -25.55 56.13
CA ALA A 16 5.44 -24.27 55.44
C ALA A 16 4.92 -23.18 56.40
N ILE A 17 4.04 -23.56 57.33
CA ILE A 17 3.51 -22.67 58.37
C ILE A 17 4.61 -22.30 59.38
N ALA A 18 5.46 -23.25 59.78
CA ALA A 18 6.62 -23.01 60.64
C ALA A 18 7.66 -22.07 60.01
N SER A 19 7.87 -22.18 58.70
CA SER A 19 8.80 -21.34 57.93
C SER A 19 8.37 -19.87 57.87
N ILE A 20 7.06 -19.59 57.88
CA ILE A 20 6.51 -18.22 57.91
C ILE A 20 6.58 -17.62 59.33
N GLY A 21 6.40 -18.43 60.38
CA GLY A 21 6.55 -18.01 61.78
C GLY A 21 7.96 -17.51 62.14
N LEU A 22 9.00 -18.05 61.48
CA LEU A 22 10.40 -17.62 61.65
C LEU A 22 10.70 -16.27 60.98
N ILE A 23 9.98 -15.89 59.92
CA ILE A 23 10.14 -14.59 59.26
C ILE A 23 9.54 -13.46 60.11
N VAL A 24 8.43 -13.74 60.80
CA VAL A 24 7.76 -12.77 61.69
C VAL A 24 8.58 -12.52 62.97
N SER A 25 9.30 -13.52 63.49
CA SER A 25 10.17 -13.35 64.67
C SER A 25 11.43 -12.51 64.38
N GLY A 26 11.98 -12.61 63.17
CA GLY A 26 13.12 -11.79 62.72
C GLY A 26 12.79 -10.30 62.60
N ILE A 27 11.60 -9.97 62.11
CA ILE A 27 11.12 -8.58 61.96
C ILE A 27 10.82 -7.95 63.34
N TRP A 28 10.32 -8.74 64.29
CA TRP A 28 10.07 -8.31 65.66
C TRP A 28 11.36 -8.03 66.45
N ALA A 29 12.41 -8.84 66.24
CA ALA A 29 13.73 -8.63 66.86
C ALA A 29 14.43 -7.35 66.37
N VAL A 30 14.33 -7.03 65.07
CA VAL A 30 14.86 -5.80 64.47
C VAL A 30 14.10 -4.55 64.96
N TRP A 31 12.79 -4.67 65.21
CA TRP A 31 11.97 -3.59 65.77
C TRP A 31 12.28 -3.31 67.25
N ILE A 32 12.48 -4.35 68.08
CA ILE A 32 12.92 -4.21 69.48
C ILE A 32 14.32 -3.61 69.57
N TRP A 33 15.23 -3.99 68.67
CA TRP A 33 16.59 -3.45 68.63
C TRP A 33 16.62 -1.96 68.28
N LYS A 34 15.84 -1.51 67.28
CA LYS A 34 15.70 -0.09 66.91
C LYS A 34 15.02 0.75 68.00
N LYS A 35 14.10 0.17 68.77
CA LYS A 35 13.38 0.87 69.86
C LYS A 35 14.24 1.07 71.12
N LYS A 36 15.31 0.28 71.30
CA LYS A 36 16.25 0.40 72.43
C LYS A 36 17.35 1.47 72.25
N GLN A 37 17.53 2.04 71.06
CA GLN A 37 18.57 3.07 70.82
C GLN A 37 18.07 4.53 70.91
N GLY A 38 16.84 4.77 71.38
CA GLY A 38 16.22 6.10 71.47
C GLY A 38 16.31 6.78 72.85
N GLY A 39 17.41 6.65 73.59
CA GLY A 39 17.61 7.33 74.88
C GLY A 39 19.07 7.78 75.05
N ASN A 40 19.29 9.10 75.11
CA ASN A 40 20.59 9.78 75.17
C ASN A 40 21.43 9.44 76.43
N SER A 41 22.68 9.04 76.25
CA SER A 41 23.83 9.66 76.92
C SER A 41 25.16 9.30 76.24
N SER A 42 26.09 10.24 76.38
CA SER A 42 27.35 10.52 75.69
C SER A 42 28.54 9.64 76.08
N ILE A 43 29.64 9.84 75.34
CA ILE A 43 31.06 9.42 75.54
C ILE A 43 31.34 8.10 74.79
N GLY A 44 32.31 7.97 73.88
CA GLY A 44 33.47 8.78 73.53
C GLY A 44 34.64 7.82 73.24
N ILE A 45 35.27 8.01 72.07
CA ILE A 45 36.70 7.75 71.81
C ILE A 45 37.14 6.31 71.39
N GLN A 46 37.88 6.33 70.27
CA GLN A 46 38.99 5.47 69.82
C GLN A 46 38.76 4.15 69.07
N ASN A 47 38.92 4.32 67.75
CA ASN A 47 39.71 3.50 66.83
C ASN A 47 41.15 3.28 67.32
N GLN A 48 41.76 2.11 66.98
CA GLN A 48 43.20 1.71 66.97
C GLN A 48 43.35 0.26 67.47
N ASN A 49 43.99 -0.72 66.81
CA ASN A 49 44.99 -0.82 65.74
C ASN A 49 44.76 -2.19 65.02
N SER A 50 44.76 -2.37 63.69
CA SER A 50 45.77 -2.10 62.64
C SER A 50 47.08 -2.90 62.86
N PRO A 51 47.93 -3.26 61.84
CA PRO A 51 47.90 -2.88 60.42
C PRO A 51 48.35 -3.96 59.39
N ASN A 52 48.26 -3.57 58.10
CA ASN A 52 49.00 -4.04 56.91
C ASN A 52 48.69 -5.45 56.36
N SER A 53 48.29 -5.65 55.11
CA SER A 53 48.71 -4.95 53.88
C SER A 53 47.54 -4.63 52.95
N GLY A 54 47.60 -3.43 52.35
CA GLY A 54 46.76 -3.06 51.22
C GLY A 54 47.46 -3.39 49.91
N GLU A 55 46.71 -3.95 48.97
CA GLU A 55 46.68 -3.50 47.58
C GLU A 55 45.39 -4.03 46.94
N GLN A 56 44.65 -3.10 46.35
CA GLN A 56 43.38 -3.31 45.68
C GLN A 56 43.61 -3.96 44.30
N ILE A 57 42.86 -5.02 43.98
CA ILE A 57 42.35 -5.36 42.63
C ILE A 57 41.19 -6.39 42.77
N ASN A 58 40.18 -6.20 41.93
CA ASN A 58 39.01 -7.03 41.67
C ASN A 58 39.28 -8.55 41.53
N VAL A 59 38.42 -9.37 42.17
CA VAL A 59 37.76 -10.54 41.54
C VAL A 59 36.40 -10.78 42.25
N PRO A 60 35.26 -10.80 41.54
CA PRO A 60 34.02 -11.38 42.07
C PRO A 60 33.99 -12.87 41.72
N VAL A 61 34.05 -13.73 42.73
CA VAL A 61 33.83 -15.18 42.57
C VAL A 61 32.84 -15.58 43.68
N THR A 62 31.53 -15.62 43.43
CA THR A 62 30.73 -16.65 42.75
C THR A 62 30.97 -18.06 43.25
N VAL A 63 29.90 -18.73 43.72
CA VAL A 63 29.26 -19.91 43.11
C VAL A 63 28.53 -20.72 44.20
N ASN A 64 27.19 -20.82 44.02
CA ASN A 64 26.23 -21.93 44.19
C ASN A 64 26.29 -22.85 45.44
N ASP A 65 25.19 -23.39 45.99
CA ASP A 65 23.93 -23.91 45.40
C ASP A 65 22.70 -23.43 46.20
N HIS A 66 21.58 -22.93 45.65
CA HIS A 66 20.58 -23.45 44.70
C HIS A 66 19.67 -24.61 45.20
N ALA A 67 18.36 -24.34 45.07
CA ALA A 67 17.29 -25.27 44.67
C ALA A 67 16.77 -26.32 45.67
N MET A 68 15.54 -26.09 46.20
CA MET A 68 14.43 -27.07 46.20
C MET A 68 13.20 -26.52 46.96
N VAL A 69 12.38 -25.63 46.36
CA VAL A 69 10.97 -25.45 46.82
C VAL A 69 10.00 -25.13 45.68
N ASN A 70 10.43 -24.54 44.56
CA ASN A 70 9.52 -24.14 43.48
C ASN A 70 9.10 -25.24 42.48
N GLN A 71 9.19 -26.52 42.85
CA GLN A 71 8.88 -27.63 41.93
C GLN A 71 7.78 -28.62 42.38
N TYR A 72 7.08 -28.37 43.50
CA TYR A 72 6.08 -29.33 44.02
C TYR A 72 4.61 -28.90 43.98
N PHE A 73 4.27 -27.70 43.47
CA PHE A 73 2.86 -27.27 43.35
C PHE A 73 2.38 -27.17 41.90
N GLY A 74 3.00 -27.96 41.01
CA GLY A 74 2.48 -28.24 39.68
C GLY A 74 1.48 -29.38 39.72
N GLY A 75 0.19 -29.05 39.76
CA GLY A 75 -0.91 -29.91 39.31
C GLY A 75 -1.40 -30.98 40.28
N THR A 76 -2.62 -30.82 40.77
CA THR A 76 -3.60 -31.90 41.03
C THR A 76 -5.00 -31.30 41.08
N HIS A 77 -5.96 -31.99 40.47
CA HIS A 77 -7.34 -31.58 40.27
C HIS A 77 -8.16 -31.53 41.56
N ASN A 78 -9.18 -30.65 41.53
CA ASN A 78 -10.50 -30.72 42.17
C ASN A 78 -10.61 -31.48 43.50
N HIS A 79 -10.98 -30.76 44.57
CA HIS A 79 -12.31 -30.81 45.17
C HIS A 79 -12.43 -29.59 46.11
N TYR A 80 -13.58 -28.91 46.11
CA TYR A 80 -13.91 -27.73 46.93
C TYR A 80 -13.39 -26.37 46.40
N ASN A 81 -14.08 -25.82 45.38
CA ASN A 81 -14.08 -24.38 45.10
C ASN A 81 -14.60 -23.61 46.32
N LEU A 82 -13.73 -23.26 47.26
CA LEU A 82 -14.06 -22.35 48.36
C LEU A 82 -13.57 -20.95 47.97
N SER A 83 -14.48 -19.98 47.93
CA SER A 83 -14.12 -18.58 47.73
C SER A 83 -13.38 -18.05 48.97
N ALA A 84 -12.66 -16.94 48.82
CA ALA A 84 -12.01 -16.26 49.94
C ALA A 84 -12.97 -15.96 51.12
N GLU A 85 -14.22 -15.64 50.79
CA GLU A 85 -15.28 -15.44 51.78
C GLU A 85 -15.67 -16.75 52.50
N ASP A 86 -15.64 -17.89 51.83
CA ASP A 86 -15.98 -19.18 52.43
C ASP A 86 -14.91 -19.64 53.43
N VAL A 87 -13.63 -19.38 53.12
CA VAL A 87 -12.50 -19.68 54.02
C VAL A 87 -12.52 -18.77 55.25
N VAL A 88 -12.88 -17.50 55.08
CA VAL A 88 -13.05 -16.52 56.18
C VAL A 88 -14.23 -16.90 57.08
N LYS A 89 -15.38 -17.29 56.51
CA LYS A 89 -16.55 -17.78 57.27
C LYS A 89 -16.25 -19.08 58.01
N LEU A 90 -15.46 -19.98 57.42
CA LEU A 90 -15.03 -21.21 58.07
C LEU A 90 -14.11 -20.93 59.27
N ALA A 91 -13.21 -19.95 59.14
CA ALA A 91 -12.38 -19.47 60.24
C ALA A 91 -13.22 -18.83 61.36
N GLU A 92 -14.27 -18.07 61.04
CA GLU A 92 -15.21 -17.51 62.02
C GLU A 92 -16.00 -18.58 62.78
N LYS A 93 -16.38 -19.66 62.08
CA LYS A 93 -17.06 -20.81 62.68
C LYS A 93 -16.15 -21.56 63.66
N LEU A 94 -14.87 -21.69 63.35
CA LEU A 94 -13.87 -22.30 64.24
C LEU A 94 -13.63 -21.47 65.52
N VAL A 95 -13.74 -20.14 65.45
CA VAL A 95 -13.64 -19.23 66.63
C VAL A 95 -14.83 -19.38 67.56
N THR A 96 -16.02 -19.66 67.01
CA THR A 96 -17.23 -19.84 67.83
C THR A 96 -17.27 -21.21 68.52
N GLU A 97 -16.58 -22.22 67.97
CA GLU A 97 -16.51 -23.58 68.51
C GLU A 97 -15.31 -23.83 69.45
N LYS A 98 -14.24 -23.03 69.40
CA LYS A 98 -13.07 -23.13 70.30
C LYS A 98 -12.73 -21.81 70.98
N GLY A 99 -12.67 -21.83 72.32
CA GLY A 99 -12.56 -20.64 73.19
C GLY A 99 -11.27 -19.80 73.07
N GLU A 100 -11.20 -18.73 73.86
CA GLU A 100 -10.31 -17.55 73.72
C GLU A 100 -8.82 -17.78 73.40
N LYS A 101 -8.22 -18.92 73.78
CA LYS A 101 -6.81 -19.23 73.45
C LYS A 101 -6.56 -19.50 71.96
N ASP A 102 -7.58 -19.98 71.23
CA ASP A 102 -7.47 -20.25 69.78
C ASP A 102 -7.89 -19.04 68.93
N ALA A 103 -8.57 -18.05 69.52
CA ALA A 103 -9.02 -16.84 68.83
C ALA A 103 -7.85 -15.98 68.31
N GLN A 104 -6.73 -15.93 69.04
CA GLN A 104 -5.53 -15.20 68.62
C GLN A 104 -4.85 -15.85 67.40
N ILE A 105 -4.80 -17.19 67.38
CA ILE A 105 -4.23 -17.98 66.29
C ILE A 105 -5.10 -17.84 65.04
N ILE A 106 -6.42 -17.93 65.20
CA ILE A 106 -7.35 -17.78 64.07
C ILE A 106 -7.38 -16.35 63.54
N LYS A 107 -7.24 -15.33 64.39
CA LYS A 107 -7.05 -13.93 63.97
C LYS A 107 -5.78 -13.75 63.15
N SER A 108 -4.65 -14.31 63.61
CA SER A 108 -3.38 -14.30 62.87
C SER A 108 -3.49 -15.04 61.53
N LEU A 109 -4.20 -16.17 61.50
CA LEU A 109 -4.47 -16.92 60.27
C LEU A 109 -5.32 -16.10 59.29
N LYS A 110 -6.37 -15.41 59.79
CA LYS A 110 -7.21 -14.47 59.02
C LYS A 110 -6.39 -13.33 58.43
N GLU A 111 -5.57 -12.68 59.24
CA GLU A 111 -4.71 -11.56 58.83
C GLU A 111 -3.66 -12.02 57.81
N THR A 112 -3.11 -13.22 57.98
CA THR A 112 -2.15 -13.83 57.04
C THR A 112 -2.82 -14.20 55.71
N ILE A 113 -4.02 -14.77 55.74
CA ILE A 113 -4.81 -15.06 54.54
C ILE A 113 -5.22 -13.77 53.84
N GLN A 114 -5.66 -12.74 54.57
CA GLN A 114 -5.94 -11.41 54.00
C GLN A 114 -4.70 -10.75 53.40
N ALA A 115 -3.54 -10.87 54.05
CA ALA A 115 -2.28 -10.35 53.53
C ALA A 115 -1.85 -11.10 52.27
N LEU A 116 -1.94 -12.43 52.25
CA LEU A 116 -1.69 -13.26 51.06
C LEU A 116 -2.68 -12.95 49.93
N MET A 117 -3.94 -12.69 50.25
CA MET A 117 -4.96 -12.26 49.28
C MET A 117 -4.69 -10.86 48.72
N GLN A 118 -4.23 -9.90 49.53
CA GLN A 118 -3.82 -8.58 49.04
C GLN A 118 -2.52 -8.65 48.22
N GLN A 119 -1.63 -9.58 48.54
CA GLN A 119 -0.41 -9.85 47.76
C GLN A 119 -0.73 -10.53 46.41
N ASN A 120 -1.80 -11.33 46.36
CA ASN A 120 -2.31 -12.01 45.15
C ASN A 120 -3.46 -11.28 44.43
N SER A 121 -3.98 -10.17 44.96
CA SER A 121 -5.02 -9.39 44.29
C SER A 121 -4.40 -8.66 43.10
N ARG A 122 -4.96 -8.88 41.90
CA ARG A 122 -4.51 -8.23 40.66
C ARG A 122 -4.55 -6.72 40.82
N GLN A 123 -3.44 -6.08 40.50
CA GLN A 123 -3.35 -4.62 40.59
C GLN A 123 -4.03 -3.96 39.39
N TYR A 124 -4.08 -4.63 38.23
CA TYR A 124 -4.64 -4.11 36.99
C TYR A 124 -5.55 -5.12 36.27
N ASP A 125 -6.58 -4.62 35.57
CA ASP A 125 -7.52 -5.42 34.77
C ASP A 125 -7.70 -4.78 33.38
N ILE A 126 -7.77 -5.62 32.34
CA ILE A 126 -8.09 -5.24 30.97
C ILE A 126 -9.40 -4.42 30.90
N ARG A 127 -10.37 -4.68 31.77
CA ARG A 127 -11.62 -3.90 31.83
C ARG A 127 -11.37 -2.41 32.08
N GLN A 128 -10.42 -2.07 32.93
CA GLN A 128 -10.05 -0.67 33.21
C GLN A 128 -9.49 -0.01 31.94
N ALA A 129 -8.74 -0.74 31.13
CA ALA A 129 -8.23 -0.24 29.86
C ALA A 129 -9.37 0.05 28.86
N PHE A 130 -10.37 -0.84 28.78
CA PHE A 130 -11.55 -0.60 27.93
C PHE A 130 -12.37 0.60 28.40
N ASP A 131 -12.57 0.77 29.70
CA ASP A 131 -13.25 1.95 30.24
C ASP A 131 -12.50 3.22 29.86
N LEU A 132 -11.17 3.23 29.95
CA LEU A 132 -10.34 4.35 29.50
C LEU A 132 -10.47 4.62 28.01
N LEU A 133 -10.52 3.58 27.16
CA LEU A 133 -10.76 3.72 25.72
C LEU A 133 -12.12 4.35 25.42
N ASN A 134 -13.17 3.92 26.13
CA ASN A 134 -14.52 4.50 25.98
C ASN A 134 -14.57 5.99 26.33
N HIS A 135 -13.66 6.46 27.19
CA HIS A 135 -13.50 7.89 27.53
C HIS A 135 -12.41 8.59 26.70
N GLY A 136 -11.93 7.97 25.61
CA GLY A 136 -10.94 8.55 24.70
C GLY A 136 -9.51 8.60 25.26
N ASN A 137 -9.23 7.95 26.40
CA ASN A 137 -7.94 8.01 27.06
C ASN A 137 -7.00 6.87 26.61
N VAL A 138 -6.60 6.92 25.34
CA VAL A 138 -5.80 5.88 24.67
C VAL A 138 -4.46 5.65 25.36
N ALA A 139 -3.75 6.71 25.74
CA ALA A 139 -2.42 6.59 26.36
C ALA A 139 -2.47 5.85 27.71
N LYS A 140 -3.48 6.13 28.55
CA LYS A 140 -3.65 5.39 29.82
C LYS A 140 -4.11 3.97 29.58
N ALA A 141 -4.96 3.73 28.58
CA ALA A 141 -5.36 2.37 28.22
C ALA A 141 -4.15 1.53 27.76
N GLU A 142 -3.27 2.10 26.93
CA GLU A 142 -2.01 1.48 26.50
C GLU A 142 -1.13 1.11 27.71
N GLU A 143 -1.02 2.01 28.70
CA GLU A 143 -0.30 1.75 29.95
C GLU A 143 -0.89 0.57 30.72
N ILE A 144 -2.21 0.55 30.90
CA ILE A 144 -2.90 -0.54 31.62
C ILE A 144 -2.70 -1.87 30.91
N PHE A 145 -2.84 -1.93 29.57
CA PHE A 145 -2.57 -3.16 28.82
C PHE A 145 -1.14 -3.67 29.04
N ARG A 146 -0.15 -2.77 29.04
CA ARG A 146 1.25 -3.13 29.29
C ARG A 146 1.45 -3.68 30.71
N LEU A 147 0.85 -3.03 31.71
CA LEU A 147 0.95 -3.44 33.11
C LEU A 147 0.26 -4.79 33.34
N VAL A 148 -0.90 -5.03 32.74
CA VAL A 148 -1.58 -6.34 32.81
C VAL A 148 -0.72 -7.43 32.18
N ALA A 149 -0.13 -7.18 31.00
CA ALA A 149 0.74 -8.16 30.35
C ALA A 149 1.94 -8.52 31.24
N ALA A 150 2.62 -7.51 31.79
CA ALA A 150 3.77 -7.72 32.68
C ALA A 150 3.37 -8.45 33.98
N GLU A 151 2.28 -8.04 34.64
CA GLU A 151 1.80 -8.66 35.87
C GLU A 151 1.42 -10.14 35.64
N ALA A 152 0.75 -10.44 34.54
CA ALA A 152 0.34 -11.80 34.18
C ALA A 152 1.53 -12.72 33.87
N GLU A 153 2.56 -12.22 33.16
CA GLU A 153 3.79 -12.98 32.90
C GLU A 153 4.62 -13.23 34.18
N HIS A 154 4.65 -12.27 35.12
CA HIS A 154 5.46 -12.36 36.33
C HIS A 154 4.79 -13.13 37.48
N LYS A 155 3.50 -12.86 37.77
CA LYS A 155 2.80 -13.38 38.96
C LYS A 155 2.08 -14.70 38.71
N ASN A 156 1.59 -14.97 37.50
CA ASN A 156 0.83 -16.18 37.16
C ASN A 156 1.62 -17.08 36.19
N LYS A 157 2.80 -17.55 36.60
CA LYS A 157 3.62 -18.45 35.77
C LYS A 157 2.87 -19.76 35.49
N GLY A 158 2.31 -19.88 34.28
CA GLY A 158 1.52 -21.02 33.82
C GLY A 158 0.60 -20.67 32.65
N LYS A 159 -0.03 -21.67 32.03
CA LYS A 159 -0.82 -21.52 30.79
C LYS A 159 -1.86 -20.40 30.87
N LYS A 160 -2.54 -20.24 32.02
CA LYS A 160 -3.58 -19.21 32.22
C LYS A 160 -3.02 -17.78 32.25
N GLY A 161 -1.86 -17.56 32.89
CA GLY A 161 -1.21 -16.25 32.90
C GLY A 161 -0.66 -15.86 31.53
N TYR A 162 -0.13 -16.82 30.77
CA TYR A 162 0.33 -16.57 29.40
C TYR A 162 -0.81 -16.21 28.44
N ILE A 163 -1.95 -16.89 28.50
CA ILE A 163 -3.13 -16.54 27.69
C ILE A 163 -3.61 -15.12 27.99
N GLU A 164 -3.60 -14.74 29.27
CA GLU A 164 -4.02 -13.39 29.68
C GLU A 164 -3.03 -12.31 29.25
N ALA A 165 -1.73 -12.56 29.43
CA ALA A 165 -0.68 -11.68 28.93
C ALA A 165 -0.78 -11.51 27.41
N ALA A 166 -0.95 -12.61 26.68
CA ALA A 166 -1.15 -12.61 25.24
C ALA A 166 -2.35 -11.76 24.84
N LYS A 167 -3.50 -11.90 25.52
CA LYS A 167 -4.69 -11.09 25.26
C LYS A 167 -4.42 -9.59 25.43
N ALA A 168 -3.76 -9.18 26.53
CA ALA A 168 -3.41 -7.78 26.74
C ALA A 168 -2.45 -7.26 25.65
N LEU A 169 -1.47 -8.07 25.25
CA LEU A 169 -0.54 -7.75 24.17
C LEU A 169 -1.22 -7.62 22.81
N ARG A 170 -2.26 -8.40 22.50
CA ARG A 170 -3.05 -8.22 21.26
C ARG A 170 -3.74 -6.86 21.21
N HIS A 171 -4.34 -6.43 22.31
CA HIS A 171 -4.96 -5.10 22.39
C HIS A 171 -3.91 -3.99 22.29
N LEU A 172 -2.77 -4.14 22.98
CA LEU A 172 -1.64 -3.22 22.86
C LEU A 172 -1.15 -3.10 21.42
N GLY A 173 -0.98 -4.24 20.74
CA GLY A 173 -0.58 -4.29 19.33
C GLY A 173 -1.60 -3.62 18.41
N SER A 174 -2.89 -3.80 18.68
CA SER A 174 -3.98 -3.18 17.92
C SER A 174 -3.99 -1.66 18.06
N LEU A 175 -3.76 -1.14 19.28
CA LEU A 175 -3.65 0.31 19.50
C LEU A 175 -2.44 0.89 18.78
N ALA A 176 -1.28 0.23 18.87
CA ALA A 176 -0.06 0.64 18.21
C ALA A 176 -0.12 0.47 16.68
N PHE A 177 -1.02 -0.36 16.15
CA PHE A 177 -1.02 -0.80 14.75
C PHE A 177 -0.87 0.38 13.78
N LEU A 178 -1.69 1.41 13.91
CA LEU A 178 -1.73 2.54 12.97
C LEU A 178 -0.52 3.49 13.07
N HIS A 179 0.05 3.70 14.25
CA HIS A 179 0.99 4.80 14.51
C HIS A 179 2.38 4.38 14.98
N ASP A 180 2.56 3.14 15.46
CA ASP A 180 3.86 2.59 15.89
C ASP A 180 3.98 1.11 15.49
N THR A 181 4.39 0.90 14.24
CA THR A 181 4.53 -0.43 13.64
C THR A 181 5.52 -1.33 14.41
N LYS A 182 6.57 -0.75 15.01
CA LYS A 182 7.57 -1.53 15.78
C LYS A 182 6.98 -2.06 17.08
N LYS A 183 6.25 -1.21 17.82
CA LYS A 183 5.53 -1.65 19.03
C LYS A 183 4.45 -2.67 18.70
N ALA A 184 3.67 -2.43 17.64
CA ALA A 184 2.65 -3.37 17.20
C ALA A 184 3.26 -4.75 16.88
N PHE A 185 4.41 -4.76 16.20
CA PHE A 185 5.13 -5.97 15.87
C PHE A 185 5.58 -6.73 17.10
N ALA A 186 6.25 -6.05 18.03
CA ALA A 186 6.72 -6.64 19.27
C ALA A 186 5.55 -7.25 20.07
N ALA A 187 4.43 -6.53 20.19
CA ALA A 187 3.27 -6.96 20.93
C ALA A 187 2.57 -8.18 20.29
N PHE A 188 2.28 -8.15 18.98
CA PHE A 188 1.64 -9.28 18.32
C PHE A 188 2.53 -10.52 18.27
N LYS A 189 3.82 -10.35 17.97
CA LYS A 189 4.78 -11.47 17.97
C LYS A 189 4.85 -12.11 19.36
N ARG A 190 5.02 -11.30 20.41
CA ARG A 190 5.05 -11.81 21.78
C ARG A 190 3.74 -12.47 22.18
N SER A 191 2.58 -11.94 21.75
CA SER A 191 1.30 -12.60 21.96
C SER A 191 1.25 -14.00 21.33
N THR A 192 1.74 -14.18 20.10
CA THR A 192 1.73 -15.49 19.43
C THR A 192 2.71 -16.48 20.05
N GLU A 193 3.81 -16.00 20.67
CA GLU A 193 4.74 -16.85 21.43
C GLU A 193 4.13 -17.36 22.74
N LEU A 194 3.34 -16.53 23.42
CA LEU A 194 2.70 -16.86 24.70
C LEU A 194 1.42 -17.69 24.54
N ASP A 195 0.71 -17.51 23.43
CA ASP A 195 -0.58 -18.15 23.14
C ASP A 195 -0.62 -18.61 21.66
N PRO A 196 0.17 -19.65 21.30
CA PRO A 196 0.33 -20.08 19.91
C PRO A 196 -0.92 -20.77 19.34
N ASP A 197 -1.86 -21.19 20.19
CA ASP A 197 -3.11 -21.86 19.80
C ASP A 197 -4.25 -20.85 19.54
N ASN A 198 -3.95 -19.54 19.49
CA ASN A 198 -4.96 -18.50 19.33
C ASN A 198 -5.01 -17.92 17.90
N PHE A 199 -6.18 -18.04 17.28
CA PHE A 199 -6.45 -17.52 15.94
C PHE A 199 -6.17 -16.01 15.81
N ASP A 200 -6.71 -15.19 16.71
CA ASP A 200 -6.63 -13.72 16.63
C ASP A 200 -5.20 -13.20 16.67
N GLY A 201 -4.33 -13.87 17.45
CA GLY A 201 -2.90 -13.55 17.53
C GLY A 201 -2.22 -13.70 16.17
N TRP A 202 -2.38 -14.86 15.54
CA TRP A 202 -1.82 -15.13 14.22
C TRP A 202 -2.44 -14.26 13.13
N ASN A 203 -3.75 -14.04 13.18
CA ASN A 203 -4.44 -13.19 12.22
C ASN A 203 -3.97 -11.73 12.28
N SER A 204 -3.84 -11.17 13.49
CA SER A 204 -3.35 -9.80 13.71
C SER A 204 -1.88 -9.65 13.29
N LEU A 205 -1.05 -10.65 13.59
CA LEU A 205 0.34 -10.67 13.15
C LEU A 205 0.46 -10.75 11.62
N GLY A 206 -0.41 -11.54 10.97
CA GLY A 206 -0.51 -11.60 9.51
C GLY A 206 -0.87 -10.25 8.88
N HIS A 207 -1.85 -9.53 9.44
CA HIS A 207 -2.21 -8.18 8.98
C HIS A 207 -1.03 -7.20 9.09
N LEU A 208 -0.25 -7.31 10.17
CA LEU A 208 0.93 -6.47 10.34
C LEU A 208 2.04 -6.81 9.35
N TYR A 209 2.34 -8.09 9.14
CA TYR A 209 3.30 -8.53 8.13
C TYR A 209 2.92 -8.06 6.73
N GLN A 210 1.62 -8.17 6.39
CA GLN A 210 1.10 -7.66 5.12
C GLN A 210 1.33 -6.16 4.98
N ARG A 211 1.06 -5.38 6.04
CA ARG A 211 1.25 -3.92 6.03
C ARG A 211 2.70 -3.51 5.83
N ILE A 212 3.65 -4.24 6.41
CA ILE A 212 5.09 -3.94 6.25
C ILE A 212 5.69 -4.53 4.97
N GLY A 213 4.88 -5.21 4.14
CA GLY A 213 5.32 -5.80 2.87
C GLY A 213 6.00 -7.17 3.00
N GLU A 214 6.03 -7.75 4.21
CA GLU A 214 6.59 -9.07 4.50
C GLU A 214 5.58 -10.18 4.13
N LEU A 215 5.26 -10.26 2.84
CA LEU A 215 4.16 -11.10 2.33
C LEU A 215 4.38 -12.58 2.64
N GLY A 216 5.63 -13.07 2.66
CA GLY A 216 6.02 -14.44 3.05
C GLY A 216 5.58 -14.80 4.47
N ASN A 217 5.88 -13.89 5.40
CA ASN A 217 5.52 -14.04 6.81
C ASN A 217 4.01 -13.84 7.03
N ALA A 218 3.37 -12.96 6.26
CA ALA A 218 1.92 -12.77 6.31
C ALA A 218 1.17 -14.06 5.95
N GLU A 219 1.55 -14.70 4.83
CA GLU A 219 0.97 -15.99 4.42
C GLU A 219 1.21 -17.08 5.47
N SER A 220 2.41 -17.15 6.04
CA SER A 220 2.72 -18.14 7.09
C SER A 220 1.82 -17.95 8.31
N ALA A 221 1.62 -16.69 8.74
CA ALA A 221 0.75 -16.36 9.86
C ALA A 221 -0.73 -16.68 9.56
N TYR A 222 -1.25 -16.32 8.38
CA TYR A 222 -2.61 -16.66 7.99
C TYR A 222 -2.83 -18.16 7.79
N THR A 223 -1.81 -18.90 7.35
CA THR A 223 -1.84 -20.37 7.27
C THR A 223 -1.89 -21.01 8.66
N ALA A 224 -1.17 -20.45 9.64
CA ALA A 224 -1.28 -20.88 11.03
C ALA A 224 -2.69 -20.63 11.58
N ALA A 225 -3.24 -19.43 11.35
CA ALA A 225 -4.62 -19.09 11.72
C ALA A 225 -5.63 -20.07 11.08
N GLN A 226 -5.50 -20.36 9.79
CA GLN A 226 -6.33 -21.33 9.08
C GLN A 226 -6.28 -22.73 9.71
N LYS A 227 -5.08 -23.23 10.02
CA LYS A 227 -4.91 -24.56 10.65
C LYS A 227 -5.58 -24.62 12.02
N LEU A 228 -5.49 -23.55 12.81
CA LEU A 228 -6.16 -23.45 14.10
C LEU A 228 -7.68 -23.45 13.95
N SER A 229 -8.21 -22.69 13.00
CA SER A 229 -9.65 -22.69 12.71
C SER A 229 -10.17 -24.08 12.32
N LEU A 230 -9.42 -24.82 11.49
CA LEU A 230 -9.76 -26.20 11.14
C LEU A 230 -9.70 -27.14 12.35
N LEU A 231 -8.66 -27.00 13.20
CA LEU A 231 -8.50 -27.82 14.40
C LEU A 231 -9.63 -27.60 15.41
N HIS A 232 -10.10 -26.37 15.56
CA HIS A 232 -11.16 -25.99 16.48
C HIS A 232 -12.57 -26.03 15.86
N LEU A 233 -12.70 -26.48 14.61
CA LEU A 233 -13.97 -26.48 13.86
C LEU A 233 -14.63 -25.10 13.77
N ASP A 234 -13.81 -24.04 13.81
CA ASP A 234 -14.24 -22.65 13.66
C ASP A 234 -14.33 -22.29 12.17
N ARG A 235 -15.53 -22.49 11.61
CA ARG A 235 -15.82 -22.17 10.21
C ARG A 235 -15.72 -20.68 9.91
N GLU A 236 -15.99 -19.82 10.88
CA GLU A 236 -15.90 -18.37 10.69
C GLU A 236 -14.43 -17.94 10.54
N GLY A 237 -13.56 -18.39 11.44
CA GLY A 237 -12.11 -18.17 11.33
C GLY A 237 -11.51 -18.77 10.07
N GLU A 238 -12.00 -19.94 9.62
CA GLU A 238 -11.57 -20.55 8.36
C GLU A 238 -11.88 -19.64 7.16
N ALA A 239 -13.08 -19.06 7.11
CA ALA A 239 -13.47 -18.13 6.05
C ALA A 239 -12.64 -16.84 6.07
N VAL A 240 -12.34 -16.30 7.26
CA VAL A 240 -11.48 -15.12 7.43
C VAL A 240 -10.05 -15.41 6.96
N ALA A 241 -9.47 -16.53 7.38
CA ALA A 241 -8.12 -16.92 7.00
C ALA A 241 -7.98 -17.12 5.49
N TYR A 242 -8.95 -17.79 4.85
CA TYR A 242 -8.99 -17.90 3.39
C TYR A 242 -9.09 -16.53 2.71
N GLY A 243 -9.94 -15.63 3.18
CA GLY A 243 -10.03 -14.28 2.62
C GLY A 243 -8.69 -13.54 2.68
N ASN A 244 -7.98 -13.64 3.82
CA ASN A 244 -6.68 -13.02 4.02
C ASN A 244 -5.57 -13.65 3.15
N LEU A 245 -5.55 -14.98 3.01
CA LEU A 245 -4.67 -15.68 2.08
C LEU A 245 -4.94 -15.26 0.62
N GLY A 246 -6.21 -15.07 0.25
CA GLY A 246 -6.61 -14.57 -1.06
C GLY A 246 -6.03 -13.18 -1.35
N ILE A 247 -6.09 -12.26 -0.37
CA ILE A 247 -5.50 -10.93 -0.48
C ILE A 247 -3.98 -11.01 -0.68
N VAL A 248 -3.27 -11.82 0.11
CA VAL A 248 -1.81 -11.97 -0.02
C VAL A 248 -1.42 -12.51 -1.40
N ASN A 249 -2.14 -13.53 -1.89
CA ASN A 249 -1.88 -14.11 -3.20
C ASN A 249 -2.16 -13.11 -4.33
N ARG A 250 -3.21 -12.29 -4.20
CA ARG A 250 -3.49 -11.19 -5.14
C ARG A 250 -2.34 -10.19 -5.18
N ILE A 251 -1.81 -9.77 -4.03
CA ILE A 251 -0.70 -8.81 -3.96
C ILE A 251 0.57 -9.38 -4.60
N ARG A 252 0.82 -10.69 -4.46
CA ARG A 252 1.96 -11.37 -5.11
C ARG A 252 1.76 -11.63 -6.61
N GLY A 253 0.56 -11.39 -7.15
CA GLY A 253 0.24 -11.69 -8.54
C GLY A 253 -0.15 -13.15 -8.80
N ASP A 254 -0.30 -14.00 -7.77
CA ASP A 254 -0.89 -15.33 -7.92
C ASP A 254 -2.42 -15.24 -7.92
N LEU A 255 -2.94 -14.72 -9.04
CA LEU A 255 -4.36 -14.43 -9.19
C LEU A 255 -5.22 -15.70 -9.18
N LYS A 256 -4.66 -16.85 -9.59
CA LYS A 256 -5.37 -18.13 -9.58
C LYS A 256 -5.62 -18.61 -8.16
N ASN A 257 -4.61 -18.60 -7.31
CA ASN A 257 -4.79 -18.97 -5.90
C ASN A 257 -5.62 -17.93 -5.16
N ALA A 258 -5.49 -16.64 -5.49
CA ALA A 258 -6.36 -15.60 -4.94
C ALA A 258 -7.85 -15.89 -5.18
N ILE A 259 -8.24 -16.22 -6.42
CA ILE A 259 -9.62 -16.61 -6.74
C ILE A 259 -10.05 -17.82 -5.92
N SER A 260 -9.25 -18.90 -5.92
CA SER A 260 -9.55 -20.14 -5.20
C SER A 260 -9.81 -19.89 -3.71
N TYR A 261 -8.97 -19.08 -3.06
CA TYR A 261 -9.14 -18.75 -1.65
C TYR A 261 -10.39 -17.88 -1.39
N HIS A 262 -10.64 -16.86 -2.21
CA HIS A 262 -11.84 -16.04 -2.07
C HIS A 262 -13.14 -16.84 -2.33
N GLU A 263 -13.13 -17.77 -3.28
CA GLU A 263 -14.26 -18.67 -3.54
C GLU A 263 -14.53 -19.60 -2.35
N LYS A 264 -13.49 -20.21 -1.76
CA LYS A 264 -13.62 -21.02 -0.54
C LYS A 264 -14.20 -20.21 0.62
N ALA A 265 -13.65 -19.02 0.87
CA ALA A 265 -14.18 -18.11 1.90
C ALA A 265 -15.64 -17.74 1.62
N LEU A 266 -16.01 -17.51 0.36
CA LEU A 266 -17.37 -17.15 -0.03
C LEU A 266 -18.35 -18.30 0.18
N VAL A 267 -17.97 -19.54 -0.13
CA VAL A 267 -18.80 -20.73 0.12
C VAL A 267 -19.10 -20.86 1.61
N ILE A 268 -18.08 -20.75 2.46
CA ILE A 268 -18.25 -20.85 3.91
C ILE A 268 -19.15 -19.70 4.43
N ASN A 269 -18.92 -18.46 3.98
CA ASN A 269 -19.76 -17.34 4.40
C ASN A 269 -21.22 -17.49 3.95
N LYS A 270 -21.50 -18.11 2.80
CA LYS A 270 -22.86 -18.44 2.37
C LYS A 270 -23.51 -19.48 3.26
N GLU A 271 -22.79 -20.55 3.59
CA GLU A 271 -23.27 -21.60 4.50
C GLU A 271 -23.61 -21.04 5.88
N LEU A 272 -22.79 -20.12 6.38
CA LEU A 272 -22.99 -19.45 7.67
C LEU A 272 -23.99 -18.27 7.61
N GLY A 273 -24.46 -17.88 6.41
CA GLY A 273 -25.32 -16.70 6.23
C GLY A 273 -24.64 -15.36 6.56
N ARG A 274 -23.30 -15.30 6.58
CA ARG A 274 -22.52 -14.10 6.92
C ARG A 274 -22.47 -13.13 5.76
N LYS A 275 -23.48 -12.27 5.65
CA LYS A 275 -23.61 -11.26 4.58
C LYS A 275 -22.39 -10.35 4.45
N GLU A 276 -21.84 -9.85 5.56
CA GLU A 276 -20.65 -9.00 5.54
C GLU A 276 -19.44 -9.73 4.93
N GLY A 277 -19.20 -10.98 5.35
CA GLY A 277 -18.16 -11.83 4.78
C GLY A 277 -18.37 -12.07 3.29
N MET A 278 -19.61 -12.29 2.85
CA MET A 278 -19.95 -12.44 1.43
C MET A 278 -19.64 -11.17 0.62
N ALA A 279 -20.03 -10.00 1.11
CA ALA A 279 -19.75 -8.72 0.45
C ALA A 279 -18.23 -8.51 0.28
N ASN A 280 -17.47 -8.76 1.34
CA ASN A 280 -16.00 -8.66 1.32
C ASN A 280 -15.38 -9.61 0.29
N GLN A 281 -15.83 -10.87 0.20
CA GLN A 281 -15.29 -11.80 -0.80
C GLN A 281 -15.70 -11.43 -2.22
N TYR A 282 -16.92 -10.95 -2.44
CA TYR A 282 -17.35 -10.47 -3.74
C TYR A 282 -16.55 -9.26 -4.21
N GLY A 283 -16.32 -8.27 -3.34
CA GLY A 283 -15.49 -7.12 -3.66
C GLY A 283 -14.05 -7.51 -3.99
N ASN A 284 -13.47 -8.44 -3.22
CA ASN A 284 -12.13 -8.96 -3.49
C ASN A 284 -12.03 -9.74 -4.80
N LEU A 285 -13.00 -10.62 -5.11
CA LEU A 285 -13.08 -11.30 -6.41
C LEU A 285 -13.18 -10.30 -7.55
N GLY A 286 -14.01 -9.26 -7.39
CA GLY A 286 -14.12 -8.17 -8.35
C GLY A 286 -12.77 -7.53 -8.65
N ASN A 287 -12.01 -7.19 -7.61
CA ASN A 287 -10.67 -6.63 -7.74
C ASN A 287 -9.67 -7.61 -8.40
N VAL A 288 -9.75 -8.93 -8.13
CA VAL A 288 -8.89 -9.92 -8.80
C VAL A 288 -9.21 -10.03 -10.29
N TYR A 289 -10.49 -10.09 -10.66
CA TYR A 289 -10.89 -10.15 -12.07
C TYR A 289 -10.58 -8.86 -12.83
N GLN A 290 -10.61 -7.70 -12.17
CA GLN A 290 -10.12 -6.44 -12.74
C GLN A 290 -8.64 -6.55 -13.12
N ILE A 291 -7.79 -7.11 -12.25
CA ILE A 291 -6.35 -7.29 -12.54
C ILE A 291 -6.14 -8.30 -13.68
N LEU A 292 -6.98 -9.33 -13.78
CA LEU A 292 -6.97 -10.28 -14.89
C LEU A 292 -7.44 -9.67 -16.23
N GLY A 293 -8.08 -8.49 -16.21
CA GLY A 293 -8.68 -7.87 -17.39
C GLY A 293 -10.06 -8.42 -17.77
N ASP A 294 -10.64 -9.31 -16.97
CA ASP A 294 -12.02 -9.80 -17.15
C ASP A 294 -12.99 -8.81 -16.49
N LEU A 295 -13.19 -7.68 -17.18
CA LEU A 295 -13.92 -6.52 -16.65
C LEU A 295 -15.40 -6.86 -16.41
N GLU A 296 -16.01 -7.71 -17.22
CA GLU A 296 -17.40 -8.14 -17.07
C GLU A 296 -17.62 -8.92 -15.78
N ARG A 297 -16.77 -9.91 -15.46
CA ARG A 297 -16.89 -10.62 -14.17
C ARG A 297 -16.55 -9.70 -13.01
N ALA A 298 -15.58 -8.81 -13.17
CA ALA A 298 -15.21 -7.85 -12.14
C ALA A 298 -16.42 -6.98 -11.72
N ILE A 299 -17.13 -6.41 -12.71
CA ILE A 299 -18.36 -5.65 -12.50
C ILE A 299 -19.42 -6.52 -11.82
N GLY A 300 -19.69 -7.72 -12.36
CA GLY A 300 -20.74 -8.59 -11.82
C GLY A 300 -20.50 -9.02 -10.37
N TYR A 301 -19.25 -9.13 -9.92
CA TYR A 301 -18.93 -9.39 -8.52
C TYR A 301 -19.05 -8.14 -7.65
N LEU A 302 -18.58 -6.97 -8.10
CA LEU A 302 -18.72 -5.72 -7.35
C LEU A 302 -20.18 -5.28 -7.21
N GLU A 303 -21.03 -5.52 -8.21
CA GLU A 303 -22.46 -5.26 -8.10
C GLU A 303 -23.13 -6.12 -7.04
N LYS A 304 -22.73 -7.41 -6.92
CA LYS A 304 -23.20 -8.29 -5.84
C LYS A 304 -22.74 -7.79 -4.47
N ALA A 305 -21.48 -7.38 -4.33
CA ALA A 305 -20.97 -6.77 -3.09
C ALA A 305 -21.79 -5.53 -2.72
N LEU A 306 -22.02 -4.64 -3.70
CA LEU A 306 -22.74 -3.39 -3.52
C LEU A 306 -24.21 -3.61 -3.09
N VAL A 307 -24.89 -4.60 -3.66
CA VAL A 307 -26.25 -4.97 -3.24
C VAL A 307 -26.27 -5.36 -1.77
N ILE A 308 -25.36 -6.24 -1.35
CA ILE A 308 -25.27 -6.68 0.05
C ILE A 308 -24.90 -5.50 0.97
N ASN A 309 -23.93 -4.67 0.59
CA ASN A 309 -23.52 -3.51 1.38
C ASN A 309 -24.65 -2.48 1.53
N LYS A 310 -25.51 -2.31 0.52
CA LYS A 310 -26.75 -1.51 0.62
C LYS A 310 -27.76 -2.13 1.59
N GLU A 311 -27.97 -3.44 1.54
CA GLU A 311 -28.85 -4.15 2.48
C GLU A 311 -28.37 -3.99 3.94
N LEU A 312 -27.05 -4.10 4.16
CA LEU A 312 -26.42 -3.94 5.46
C LEU A 312 -26.31 -2.48 5.90
N ARG A 313 -26.60 -1.52 5.00
CA ARG A 313 -26.33 -0.08 5.19
C ARG A 313 -24.87 0.21 5.54
N CYS A 314 -23.95 -0.61 5.04
CA CYS A 314 -22.51 -0.47 5.22
C CYS A 314 -21.97 0.59 4.26
N LYS A 315 -21.91 1.84 4.73
CA LYS A 315 -21.44 2.98 3.92
C LYS A 315 -20.00 2.80 3.43
N GLU A 316 -19.11 2.32 4.29
CA GLU A 316 -17.70 2.07 3.96
C GLU A 316 -17.57 1.06 2.81
N GLY A 317 -18.29 -0.07 2.90
CA GLY A 317 -18.34 -1.08 1.84
C GLY A 317 -18.90 -0.51 0.54
N MET A 318 -19.99 0.26 0.59
CA MET A 318 -20.56 0.92 -0.58
C MET A 318 -19.58 1.89 -1.26
N ALA A 319 -18.83 2.68 -0.49
CA ALA A 319 -17.84 3.61 -1.03
C ALA A 319 -16.69 2.86 -1.73
N SER A 320 -16.21 1.77 -1.12
CA SER A 320 -15.20 0.90 -1.73
C SER A 320 -15.70 0.27 -3.03
N ASP A 321 -16.92 -0.27 -3.06
CA ASP A 321 -17.50 -0.89 -4.25
C ASP A 321 -17.68 0.12 -5.39
N TYR A 322 -18.17 1.32 -5.08
CA TYR A 322 -18.27 2.40 -6.07
C TYR A 322 -16.90 2.84 -6.58
N GLY A 323 -15.89 2.97 -5.72
CA GLY A 323 -14.53 3.29 -6.14
C GLY A 323 -13.95 2.24 -7.10
N SER A 324 -14.12 0.95 -6.78
CA SER A 324 -13.68 -0.15 -7.65
C SER A 324 -14.45 -0.20 -8.99
N LEU A 325 -15.76 0.02 -8.98
CA LEU A 325 -16.54 0.15 -10.22
C LEU A 325 -16.05 1.34 -11.07
N GLY A 326 -15.77 2.48 -10.44
CA GLY A 326 -15.18 3.64 -11.10
C GLY A 326 -13.87 3.32 -11.82
N ASN A 327 -12.97 2.57 -11.16
CA ASN A 327 -11.71 2.13 -11.76
C ASN A 327 -11.96 1.26 -13.01
N ILE A 328 -12.90 0.32 -12.94
CA ILE A 328 -13.19 -0.58 -14.06
C ILE A 328 -13.79 0.17 -15.25
N TYR A 329 -14.75 1.07 -15.00
CA TYR A 329 -15.36 1.86 -16.08
C TYR A 329 -14.35 2.83 -16.71
N GLN A 330 -13.41 3.37 -15.93
CA GLN A 330 -12.29 4.15 -16.46
C GLN A 330 -11.40 3.30 -17.39
N ILE A 331 -11.04 2.06 -16.99
CA ILE A 331 -10.26 1.14 -17.84
C ILE A 331 -11.01 0.79 -19.13
N ARG A 332 -12.34 0.64 -19.05
CA ARG A 332 -13.20 0.37 -20.22
C ARG A 332 -13.34 1.58 -21.16
N GLY A 333 -12.96 2.77 -20.71
CA GLY A 333 -13.15 4.03 -21.45
C GLY A 333 -14.57 4.62 -21.34
N ASP A 334 -15.43 4.07 -20.48
CA ASP A 334 -16.74 4.65 -20.16
C ASP A 334 -16.54 5.71 -19.07
N LEU A 335 -16.11 6.89 -19.50
CA LEU A 335 -15.70 7.98 -18.62
C LEU A 335 -16.88 8.56 -17.85
N GLU A 336 -18.09 8.58 -18.44
CA GLU A 336 -19.31 9.03 -17.79
C GLU A 336 -19.66 8.19 -16.56
N ARG A 337 -19.66 6.85 -16.69
CA ARG A 337 -19.91 5.98 -15.54
C ARG A 337 -18.78 6.04 -14.53
N ALA A 338 -17.53 6.17 -14.97
CA ALA A 338 -16.41 6.35 -14.05
C ALA A 338 -16.60 7.60 -13.17
N ILE A 339 -16.98 8.74 -13.76
CA ILE A 339 -17.30 9.97 -13.03
C ILE A 339 -18.46 9.75 -12.07
N GLU A 340 -19.53 9.08 -12.50
CA GLU A 340 -20.70 8.80 -11.66
C GLU A 340 -20.32 7.98 -10.41
N TYR A 341 -19.57 6.90 -10.60
CA TYR A 341 -19.20 5.99 -9.51
C TYR A 341 -18.19 6.61 -8.55
N TYR A 342 -17.14 7.28 -9.03
CA TYR A 342 -16.24 8.02 -8.15
C TYR A 342 -16.96 9.17 -7.42
N GLY A 343 -17.92 9.83 -8.09
CA GLY A 343 -18.77 10.84 -7.46
C GLY A 343 -19.60 10.27 -6.30
N LYS A 344 -20.20 9.09 -6.48
CA LYS A 344 -20.94 8.38 -5.42
C LYS A 344 -20.04 7.98 -4.25
N ALA A 345 -18.84 7.45 -4.53
CA ALA A 345 -17.85 7.14 -3.50
C ALA A 345 -17.47 8.40 -2.70
N LEU A 346 -17.17 9.50 -3.39
CA LEU A 346 -16.79 10.77 -2.78
C LEU A 346 -17.88 11.34 -1.86
N VAL A 347 -19.15 11.25 -2.26
CA VAL A 347 -20.28 11.71 -1.41
C VAL A 347 -20.30 10.93 -0.10
N ILE A 348 -20.18 9.60 -0.17
CA ILE A 348 -20.18 8.76 1.03
C ILE A 348 -18.94 9.04 1.90
N ASN A 349 -17.76 9.15 1.29
CA ASN A 349 -16.52 9.43 2.02
C ASN A 349 -16.53 10.81 2.69
N LYS A 350 -17.21 11.80 2.11
CA LYS A 350 -17.48 13.09 2.77
C LYS A 350 -18.39 12.94 3.98
N GLU A 351 -19.46 12.16 3.87
CA GLU A 351 -20.37 11.88 5.00
C GLU A 351 -19.67 11.15 6.15
N LEU A 352 -18.75 10.24 5.83
CA LEU A 352 -17.96 9.49 6.81
C LEU A 352 -16.79 10.30 7.40
N GLY A 353 -16.42 11.41 6.78
CA GLY A 353 -15.23 12.18 7.17
C GLY A 353 -13.91 11.48 6.81
N CYS A 354 -13.93 10.49 5.90
CA CYS A 354 -12.77 9.74 5.45
C CYS A 354 -11.91 10.58 4.50
N LYS A 355 -11.16 11.54 5.04
CA LYS A 355 -10.33 12.48 4.28
C LYS A 355 -9.37 11.77 3.31
N GLU A 356 -8.77 10.66 3.73
CA GLU A 356 -7.85 9.90 2.89
C GLU A 356 -8.53 9.39 1.60
N ASP A 357 -9.71 8.81 1.74
CA ASP A 357 -10.50 8.31 0.62
C ASP A 357 -11.04 9.44 -0.25
N MET A 358 -11.44 10.57 0.35
CA MET A 358 -11.81 11.77 -0.40
C MET A 358 -10.67 12.26 -1.30
N ALA A 359 -9.43 12.26 -0.81
CA ALA A 359 -8.27 12.66 -1.61
C ALA A 359 -8.03 11.69 -2.78
N ARG A 360 -8.26 10.39 -2.55
CA ARG A 360 -8.19 9.37 -3.60
C ARG A 360 -9.27 9.55 -4.65
N ASP A 361 -10.53 9.76 -4.25
CA ASP A 361 -11.66 9.96 -5.16
C ASP A 361 -11.48 11.22 -6.01
N TYR A 362 -11.01 12.32 -5.41
CA TYR A 362 -10.67 13.52 -6.17
C TYR A 362 -9.54 13.28 -7.16
N GLY A 363 -8.46 12.58 -6.77
CA GLY A 363 -7.39 12.21 -7.70
C GLY A 363 -7.91 11.37 -8.87
N ASN A 364 -8.79 10.41 -8.60
CA ASN A 364 -9.39 9.56 -9.63
C ASN A 364 -10.30 10.34 -10.57
N LEU A 365 -11.16 11.22 -10.04
CA LEU A 365 -11.96 12.14 -10.87
C LEU A 365 -11.06 13.01 -11.74
N GLY A 366 -9.96 13.55 -11.19
CA GLY A 366 -8.97 14.30 -11.95
C GLY A 366 -8.40 13.50 -13.13
N ASN A 367 -8.06 12.23 -12.92
CA ASN A 367 -7.59 11.33 -13.98
C ASN A 367 -8.65 11.12 -15.08
N VAL A 368 -9.92 10.94 -14.70
CA VAL A 368 -11.00 10.75 -15.69
C VAL A 368 -11.22 12.02 -16.52
N TYR A 369 -11.26 13.19 -15.88
CA TYR A 369 -11.38 14.47 -16.61
C TYR A 369 -10.17 14.76 -17.49
N GLN A 370 -8.96 14.37 -17.06
CA GLN A 370 -7.77 14.43 -17.90
C GLN A 370 -7.94 13.58 -19.17
N ILE A 371 -8.37 12.32 -19.04
CA ILE A 371 -8.58 11.42 -20.20
C ILE A 371 -9.66 11.98 -21.13
N ARG A 372 -10.70 12.61 -20.56
CA ARG A 372 -11.76 13.28 -21.32
C ARG A 372 -11.29 14.57 -22.05
N GLY A 373 -10.12 15.10 -21.70
CA GLY A 373 -9.60 16.36 -22.23
C GLY A 373 -10.12 17.62 -21.53
N ASP A 374 -10.91 17.50 -20.47
CA ASP A 374 -11.36 18.62 -19.63
C ASP A 374 -10.26 18.94 -18.60
N LEU A 375 -9.24 19.64 -19.07
CA LEU A 375 -8.01 19.91 -18.32
C LEU A 375 -8.27 20.85 -17.13
N GLU A 376 -9.26 21.75 -17.23
CA GLU A 376 -9.64 22.67 -16.15
C GLU A 376 -10.21 21.91 -14.96
N ARG A 377 -11.17 21.02 -15.18
CA ARG A 377 -11.71 20.19 -14.08
C ARG A 377 -10.67 19.23 -13.54
N ALA A 378 -9.81 18.67 -14.40
CA ALA A 378 -8.72 17.81 -13.94
C ALA A 378 -7.81 18.54 -12.91
N ILE A 379 -7.41 19.78 -13.22
CA ILE A 379 -6.62 20.62 -12.30
C ILE A 379 -7.38 20.86 -10.99
N GLU A 380 -8.66 21.27 -11.07
CA GLU A 380 -9.48 21.55 -9.88
C GLU A 380 -9.52 20.34 -8.93
N TYR A 381 -9.73 19.14 -9.48
CA TYR A 381 -9.80 17.92 -8.68
C TYR A 381 -8.44 17.50 -8.12
N TYR A 382 -7.35 17.60 -8.89
CA TYR A 382 -6.01 17.35 -8.37
C TYR A 382 -5.61 18.33 -7.26
N GLU A 383 -5.99 19.61 -7.38
CA GLU A 383 -5.74 20.61 -6.34
C GLU A 383 -6.54 20.31 -5.06
N LYS A 384 -7.81 19.91 -5.17
CA LYS A 384 -8.61 19.45 -4.01
C LYS A 384 -7.97 18.25 -3.31
N ALA A 385 -7.50 17.25 -4.08
CA ALA A 385 -6.77 16.11 -3.54
C ALA A 385 -5.46 16.54 -2.85
N LEU A 386 -4.74 17.49 -3.43
CA LEU A 386 -3.48 18.01 -2.90
C LEU A 386 -3.67 18.74 -1.56
N VAL A 387 -4.73 19.55 -1.43
CA VAL A 387 -5.07 20.24 -0.17
C VAL A 387 -5.27 19.23 0.95
N ILE A 388 -6.08 18.19 0.72
CA ILE A 388 -6.34 17.16 1.73
C ILE A 388 -5.07 16.37 2.05
N ASN A 389 -4.28 15.98 1.05
CA ASN A 389 -3.03 15.27 1.30
C ASN A 389 -2.03 16.12 2.11
N ARG A 390 -2.00 17.45 1.91
CA ARG A 390 -1.19 18.36 2.72
C ARG A 390 -1.69 18.43 4.16
N GLU A 391 -3.00 18.53 4.39
CA GLU A 391 -3.58 18.49 5.74
C GLU A 391 -3.24 17.20 6.48
N LEU A 392 -3.23 16.07 5.77
CA LEU A 392 -2.91 14.75 6.33
C LEU A 392 -1.41 14.45 6.41
N GLY A 393 -0.54 15.32 5.87
CA GLY A 393 0.90 15.04 5.76
C GLY A 393 1.25 13.88 4.82
N ARG A 394 0.34 13.49 3.91
CA ARG A 394 0.52 12.37 2.97
C ARG A 394 1.39 12.77 1.78
N LYS A 395 2.70 12.79 2.00
CA LYS A 395 3.71 13.16 0.98
C LYS A 395 3.60 12.34 -0.30
N GLU A 396 3.31 11.05 -0.19
CA GLU A 396 3.10 10.17 -1.35
C GLU A 396 1.93 10.66 -2.22
N GLY A 397 0.79 10.93 -1.60
CA GLY A 397 -0.38 11.47 -2.29
C GLY A 397 -0.07 12.82 -2.94
N MET A 398 0.69 13.69 -2.26
CA MET A 398 1.13 14.98 -2.82
C MET A 398 2.03 14.80 -4.05
N ALA A 399 2.99 13.87 -4.00
CA ALA A 399 3.88 13.59 -5.15
C ALA A 399 3.07 13.16 -6.37
N ASN A 400 2.12 12.23 -6.18
CA ASN A 400 1.25 11.77 -7.25
C ASN A 400 0.43 12.93 -7.86
N GLN A 401 -0.19 13.80 -7.05
CA GLN A 401 -0.96 14.93 -7.57
C GLN A 401 -0.10 15.97 -8.28
N TYR A 402 1.10 16.28 -7.77
CA TYR A 402 2.04 17.15 -8.47
C TYR A 402 2.50 16.55 -9.80
N GLY A 403 2.75 15.23 -9.86
CA GLY A 403 3.03 14.52 -11.10
C GLY A 403 1.92 14.70 -12.13
N ASN A 404 0.66 14.48 -11.72
CA ASN A 404 -0.50 14.63 -12.59
C ASN A 404 -0.68 16.07 -13.07
N LEU A 405 -0.56 17.07 -12.19
CA LEU A 405 -0.57 18.48 -12.59
C LEU A 405 0.55 18.79 -13.59
N GLY A 406 1.75 18.22 -13.41
CA GLY A 406 2.85 18.34 -14.36
C GLY A 406 2.49 17.79 -15.74
N ILE A 407 1.71 16.70 -15.82
CA ILE A 407 1.20 16.16 -17.09
C ILE A 407 0.24 17.15 -17.74
N ILE A 408 -0.73 17.67 -16.98
CA ILE A 408 -1.70 18.63 -17.52
C ILE A 408 -1.01 19.88 -18.08
N TYR A 409 -0.10 20.49 -17.32
CA TYR A 409 0.61 21.69 -17.78
C TYR A 409 1.53 21.42 -18.97
N ARG A 410 2.07 20.20 -19.10
CA ARG A 410 2.81 19.78 -20.30
C ARG A 410 1.87 19.73 -21.51
N VAL A 411 0.69 19.13 -21.38
CA VAL A 411 -0.31 19.02 -22.47
C VAL A 411 -0.78 20.41 -22.91
N ARG A 412 -0.92 21.37 -21.99
CA ARG A 412 -1.24 22.77 -22.31
C ARG A 412 -0.09 23.58 -22.93
N GLY A 413 1.10 23.01 -23.06
CA GLY A 413 2.29 23.76 -23.52
C GLY A 413 2.88 24.70 -22.46
N GLU A 414 2.38 24.71 -21.23
CA GLU A 414 2.90 25.48 -20.10
C GLU A 414 4.15 24.80 -19.49
N LEU A 415 5.18 24.60 -20.32
CA LEU A 415 6.34 23.74 -20.03
C LEU A 415 7.12 24.17 -18.76
N LYS A 416 7.15 25.46 -18.43
CA LYS A 416 7.79 25.96 -17.19
C LYS A 416 7.08 25.44 -15.94
N ARG A 417 5.74 25.46 -15.92
CA ARG A 417 4.94 24.95 -14.80
C ARG A 417 5.04 23.43 -14.72
N ALA A 418 5.04 22.74 -15.86
CA ALA A 418 5.27 21.30 -15.89
C ALA A 418 6.59 20.91 -15.20
N ILE A 419 7.69 21.61 -15.50
CA ILE A 419 8.99 21.40 -14.84
C ILE A 419 8.89 21.65 -13.32
N GLU A 420 8.23 22.73 -12.89
CA GLU A 420 8.05 23.04 -11.47
C GLU A 420 7.31 21.93 -10.73
N TYR A 421 6.19 21.47 -11.27
CA TYR A 421 5.37 20.43 -10.66
C TYR A 421 6.06 19.06 -10.63
N TYR A 422 6.70 18.65 -11.74
CA TYR A 422 7.52 17.43 -11.72
C TYR A 422 8.70 17.54 -10.75
N GLY A 423 9.31 18.73 -10.61
CA GLY A 423 10.37 18.97 -9.64
C GLY A 423 9.89 18.81 -8.20
N LYS A 424 8.70 19.33 -7.86
CA LYS A 424 8.07 19.13 -6.54
C LYS A 424 7.77 17.66 -6.26
N ALA A 425 7.20 16.95 -7.25
CA ALA A 425 6.91 15.52 -7.13
C ALA A 425 8.19 14.69 -6.91
N LEU A 426 9.23 14.94 -7.72
CA LEU A 426 10.52 14.29 -7.62
C LEU A 426 11.20 14.54 -6.26
N ALA A 427 11.10 15.76 -5.71
CA ALA A 427 11.66 16.07 -4.40
C ALA A 427 11.01 15.24 -3.29
N LEU A 428 9.68 15.07 -3.32
CA LEU A 428 8.95 14.25 -2.36
C LEU A 428 9.28 12.76 -2.51
N ASP A 429 9.36 12.24 -3.75
CA ASP A 429 9.70 10.83 -3.96
C ASP A 429 11.15 10.51 -3.55
N LYS A 430 12.09 11.45 -3.73
CA LYS A 430 13.45 11.33 -3.19
C LYS A 430 13.45 11.27 -1.66
N GLU A 431 12.66 12.13 -1.02
CA GLU A 431 12.54 12.12 0.44
C GLU A 431 11.96 10.78 0.95
N LEU A 432 10.99 10.21 0.22
CA LEU A 432 10.36 8.94 0.56
C LEU A 432 11.16 7.70 0.11
N GLY A 433 12.23 7.87 -0.67
CA GLY A 433 12.95 6.76 -1.30
C GLY A 433 12.14 6.00 -2.36
N ARG A 434 11.08 6.60 -2.92
CA ARG A 434 10.19 6.00 -3.93
C ARG A 434 10.84 6.02 -5.31
N LYS A 435 11.72 5.06 -5.56
CA LYS A 435 12.47 4.93 -6.82
C LYS A 435 11.58 4.91 -8.07
N GLU A 436 10.45 4.22 -8.02
CA GLU A 436 9.52 4.16 -9.15
C GLU A 436 8.99 5.55 -9.54
N GLY A 437 8.53 6.32 -8.55
CA GLY A 437 8.07 7.70 -8.76
C GLY A 437 9.20 8.60 -9.27
N MET A 438 10.42 8.45 -8.74
CA MET A 438 11.59 9.16 -9.25
C MET A 438 11.85 8.88 -10.73
N ALA A 439 11.82 7.61 -11.17
CA ALA A 439 12.00 7.24 -12.58
C ALA A 439 10.93 7.89 -13.47
N ASN A 440 9.67 7.82 -13.05
CA ASN A 440 8.54 8.41 -13.79
C ASN A 440 8.72 9.95 -13.93
N HIS A 441 9.07 10.66 -12.85
CA HIS A 441 9.26 12.12 -12.88
C HIS A 441 10.50 12.53 -13.67
N TYR A 442 11.61 11.77 -13.59
CA TYR A 442 12.76 11.99 -14.45
C TYR A 442 12.41 11.80 -15.93
N GLY A 443 11.72 10.71 -16.29
CA GLY A 443 11.25 10.49 -17.66
C GLY A 443 10.39 11.63 -18.18
N ASN A 444 9.44 12.11 -17.37
CA ASN A 444 8.57 13.23 -17.71
C ASN A 444 9.35 14.55 -17.87
N LEU A 445 10.33 14.83 -17.02
CA LEU A 445 11.23 15.97 -17.19
C LEU A 445 12.03 15.84 -18.48
N GLY A 446 12.53 14.65 -18.81
CA GLY A 446 13.22 14.36 -20.06
C GLY A 446 12.39 14.75 -21.29
N VAL A 447 11.12 14.33 -21.32
CA VAL A 447 10.17 14.71 -22.37
C VAL A 447 10.00 16.23 -22.46
N VAL A 448 9.79 16.91 -21.32
CA VAL A 448 9.57 18.36 -21.32
C VAL A 448 10.81 19.13 -21.81
N TYR A 449 12.01 18.72 -21.40
CA TYR A 449 13.25 19.34 -21.88
C TYR A 449 13.49 19.07 -23.38
N GLY A 450 13.12 17.89 -23.87
CA GLY A 450 13.14 17.56 -25.30
C GLY A 450 12.24 18.48 -26.11
N ILE A 451 11.00 18.72 -25.67
CA ILE A 451 10.06 19.65 -26.32
C ILE A 451 10.61 21.09 -26.32
N ARG A 452 11.33 21.50 -25.26
CA ARG A 452 12.00 22.82 -25.19
C ARG A 452 13.26 22.92 -26.05
N GLY A 453 13.67 21.85 -26.74
CA GLY A 453 14.91 21.80 -27.51
C GLY A 453 16.19 21.67 -26.68
N ASN A 454 16.09 21.52 -25.35
CA ASN A 454 17.26 21.25 -24.51
C ASN A 454 17.54 19.74 -24.49
N LEU A 455 18.14 19.26 -25.57
CA LEU A 455 18.37 17.83 -25.80
C LEU A 455 19.34 17.23 -24.78
N GLU A 456 20.35 17.98 -24.33
CA GLU A 456 21.32 17.54 -23.31
C GLU A 456 20.64 17.16 -21.99
N ARG A 457 19.76 18.04 -21.48
CA ARG A 457 18.98 17.73 -20.28
C ARG A 457 17.98 16.61 -20.51
N ALA A 458 17.40 16.52 -21.71
CA ALA A 458 16.49 15.44 -22.04
C ALA A 458 17.18 14.07 -21.93
N ILE A 459 18.39 13.95 -22.49
CA ILE A 459 19.24 12.75 -22.38
C ILE A 459 19.56 12.46 -20.92
N GLU A 460 20.08 13.45 -20.18
CA GLU A 460 20.46 13.29 -18.76
C GLU A 460 19.31 12.72 -17.92
N TYR A 461 18.10 13.27 -18.10
CA TYR A 461 16.93 12.82 -17.34
C TYR A 461 16.42 11.44 -17.77
N HIS A 462 16.43 11.13 -19.07
CA HIS A 462 16.07 9.78 -19.52
C HIS A 462 17.08 8.73 -19.09
N GLU A 463 18.39 9.04 -19.05
CA GLU A 463 19.42 8.14 -18.53
C GLU A 463 19.27 7.89 -17.03
N LYS A 464 18.95 8.93 -16.24
CA LYS A 464 18.64 8.80 -14.81
C LYS A 464 17.42 7.89 -14.57
N ALA A 465 16.35 8.09 -15.35
CA ALA A 465 15.15 7.26 -15.24
C ALA A 465 15.44 5.81 -15.63
N LEU A 466 16.15 5.60 -16.73
CA LEU A 466 16.57 4.29 -17.21
C LEU A 466 17.45 3.54 -16.22
N ALA A 467 18.38 4.23 -15.54
CA ALA A 467 19.23 3.64 -14.51
C ALA A 467 18.40 3.09 -13.34
N ILE A 468 17.38 3.84 -12.91
CA ILE A 468 16.48 3.41 -11.84
C ILE A 468 15.61 2.23 -12.30
N ASP A 469 15.04 2.28 -13.51
CA ASP A 469 14.20 1.18 -14.01
C ASP A 469 15.01 -0.11 -14.23
N LYS A 470 16.28 -0.01 -14.61
CA LYS A 470 17.20 -1.16 -14.64
C LYS A 470 17.40 -1.75 -13.24
N GLU A 471 17.61 -0.90 -12.23
CA GLU A 471 17.74 -1.34 -10.84
C GLU A 471 16.47 -2.05 -10.36
N LEU A 472 15.29 -1.54 -10.72
CA LEU A 472 14.00 -2.10 -10.35
C LEU A 472 13.55 -3.30 -11.22
N GLY A 473 14.27 -3.60 -12.31
CA GLY A 473 13.85 -4.60 -13.30
C GLY A 473 12.59 -4.23 -14.09
N ARG A 474 12.22 -2.93 -14.15
CA ARG A 474 11.02 -2.42 -14.83
C ARG A 474 11.24 -2.32 -16.35
N LYS A 475 11.14 -3.45 -17.04
CA LYS A 475 11.37 -3.55 -18.50
C LYS A 475 10.49 -2.61 -19.32
N GLU A 476 9.24 -2.39 -18.92
CA GLU A 476 8.36 -1.44 -19.60
C GLU A 476 8.89 0.01 -19.52
N GLY A 477 9.31 0.44 -18.34
CA GLY A 477 9.93 1.76 -18.16
C GLY A 477 11.23 1.90 -18.96
N MET A 478 12.05 0.85 -18.98
CA MET A 478 13.25 0.79 -19.82
C MET A 478 12.93 0.96 -21.32
N ALA A 479 11.92 0.25 -21.83
CA ALA A 479 11.50 0.37 -23.23
C ALA A 479 11.05 1.79 -23.56
N ASN A 480 10.26 2.41 -22.68
CA ASN A 480 9.80 3.79 -22.84
C ASN A 480 10.98 4.78 -22.85
N HIS A 481 11.97 4.63 -21.96
CA HIS A 481 13.14 5.52 -21.92
C HIS A 481 14.08 5.33 -23.10
N TYR A 482 14.28 4.09 -23.56
CA TYR A 482 15.00 3.85 -24.80
C TYR A 482 14.30 4.45 -26.02
N GLY A 483 12.98 4.30 -26.14
CA GLY A 483 12.21 4.93 -27.21
C GLY A 483 12.36 6.46 -27.23
N ASN A 484 12.29 7.10 -26.05
CA ASN A 484 12.46 8.54 -25.93
C ASN A 484 13.89 9.00 -26.21
N LEU A 485 14.91 8.28 -25.74
CA LEU A 485 16.31 8.54 -26.11
C LEU A 485 16.51 8.44 -27.62
N GLY A 486 15.89 7.45 -28.28
CA GLY A 486 15.91 7.32 -29.73
C GLY A 486 15.36 8.57 -30.43
N ILE A 487 14.22 9.10 -29.97
CA ILE A 487 13.64 10.35 -30.47
C ILE A 487 14.59 11.54 -30.25
N VAL A 488 15.19 11.65 -29.06
CA VAL A 488 16.09 12.77 -28.74
C VAL A 488 17.34 12.75 -29.63
N TYR A 489 17.94 11.57 -29.84
CA TYR A 489 19.09 11.42 -30.74
C TYR A 489 18.71 11.62 -32.21
N GLN A 490 17.51 11.21 -32.62
CA GLN A 490 16.98 11.51 -33.95
C GLN A 490 16.90 13.03 -34.18
N ILE A 491 16.38 13.80 -33.22
CA ILE A 491 16.31 15.26 -33.31
C ILE A 491 17.70 15.88 -33.32
N GLN A 492 18.66 15.32 -32.57
CA GLN A 492 20.05 15.75 -32.57
C GLN A 492 20.79 15.44 -33.90
N GLY A 493 20.21 14.59 -34.76
CA GLY A 493 20.82 14.14 -36.01
C GLY A 493 21.77 12.95 -35.85
N ASP A 494 21.90 12.37 -34.65
CA ASP A 494 22.68 11.16 -34.42
C ASP A 494 21.84 9.92 -34.72
N LEU A 495 21.74 9.60 -36.01
CA LEU A 495 20.86 8.55 -36.50
C LEU A 495 21.33 7.16 -36.07
N GLU A 496 22.63 6.94 -35.91
CA GLU A 496 23.20 5.69 -35.41
C GLU A 496 22.72 5.38 -33.99
N ARG A 497 22.84 6.33 -33.05
CA ARG A 497 22.34 6.15 -31.68
C ARG A 497 20.82 6.07 -31.66
N ALA A 498 20.12 6.83 -32.51
CA ALA A 498 18.66 6.74 -32.61
C ALA A 498 18.21 5.32 -32.98
N ILE A 499 18.84 4.69 -33.98
CA ILE A 499 18.57 3.29 -34.37
C ILE A 499 18.84 2.35 -33.20
N GLU A 500 20.01 2.45 -32.56
CA GLU A 500 20.40 1.57 -31.45
C GLU A 500 19.35 1.61 -30.32
N TYR A 501 18.91 2.81 -29.94
CA TYR A 501 17.95 2.98 -28.86
C TYR A 501 16.53 2.52 -29.25
N HIS A 502 16.09 2.77 -30.48
CA HIS A 502 14.82 2.24 -30.96
C HIS A 502 14.82 0.71 -31.08
N GLU A 503 15.92 0.09 -31.48
CA GLU A 503 16.05 -1.38 -31.52
C GLU A 503 16.00 -1.99 -30.10
N LYS A 504 16.64 -1.35 -29.11
CA LYS A 504 16.54 -1.78 -27.70
C LYS A 504 15.11 -1.69 -27.17
N ALA A 505 14.40 -0.60 -27.45
CA ALA A 505 12.98 -0.45 -27.07
C ALA A 505 12.11 -1.52 -27.74
N LEU A 506 12.28 -1.71 -29.05
CA LEU A 506 11.54 -2.71 -29.84
C LEU A 506 11.77 -4.14 -29.33
N ALA A 507 13.00 -4.48 -28.94
CA ALA A 507 13.33 -5.79 -28.39
C ALA A 507 12.59 -6.06 -27.08
N LEU A 508 12.58 -5.07 -26.17
CA LEU A 508 11.84 -5.17 -24.89
C LEU A 508 10.33 -5.24 -25.09
N ASP A 509 9.76 -4.43 -25.99
CA ASP A 509 8.33 -4.46 -26.27
C ASP A 509 7.88 -5.80 -26.87
N LYS A 510 8.73 -6.43 -27.70
CA LYS A 510 8.48 -7.80 -28.19
C LYS A 510 8.53 -8.82 -27.06
N GLU A 511 9.53 -8.73 -26.20
CA GLU A 511 9.66 -9.61 -25.03
C GLU A 511 8.44 -9.52 -24.12
N LEU A 512 7.92 -8.31 -23.91
CA LEU A 512 6.74 -8.04 -23.09
C LEU A 512 5.41 -8.32 -23.81
N GLY A 513 5.42 -8.64 -25.11
CA GLY A 513 4.20 -8.80 -25.90
C GLY A 513 3.41 -7.50 -26.11
N ARG A 514 4.03 -6.32 -25.91
CA ARG A 514 3.41 -4.99 -26.07
C ARG A 514 3.28 -4.63 -27.55
N LYS A 515 2.29 -5.22 -28.25
CA LYS A 515 2.08 -5.02 -29.70
C LYS A 515 2.02 -3.56 -30.13
N GLU A 516 1.43 -2.69 -29.31
CA GLU A 516 1.41 -1.24 -29.56
C GLU A 516 2.82 -0.63 -29.51
N GLY A 517 3.63 -0.97 -28.50
CA GLY A 517 5.03 -0.56 -28.42
C GLY A 517 5.86 -1.05 -29.60
N VAL A 518 5.63 -2.30 -30.04
CA VAL A 518 6.26 -2.86 -31.24
C VAL A 518 5.88 -2.08 -32.51
N ALA A 519 4.60 -1.73 -32.68
CA ALA A 519 4.15 -0.92 -33.82
C ALA A 519 4.79 0.48 -33.82
N ASN A 520 4.86 1.12 -32.65
CA ASN A 520 5.50 2.44 -32.50
C ASN A 520 7.02 2.36 -32.76
N GLY A 521 7.71 1.33 -32.26
CA GLY A 521 9.13 1.10 -32.50
C GLY A 521 9.46 0.90 -33.98
N TYR A 522 8.62 0.14 -34.70
CA TYR A 522 8.74 0.04 -36.15
C TYR A 522 8.50 1.37 -36.87
N GLY A 523 7.47 2.13 -36.47
CA GLY A 523 7.22 3.45 -37.04
C GLY A 523 8.40 4.40 -36.86
N ASN A 524 8.99 4.45 -35.67
CA ASN A 524 10.14 5.30 -35.37
C ASN A 524 11.40 4.89 -36.15
N LEU A 525 11.70 3.59 -36.23
CA LEU A 525 12.79 3.11 -37.08
C LEU A 525 12.56 3.48 -38.55
N GLY A 526 11.31 3.40 -39.03
CA GLY A 526 10.94 3.84 -40.37
C GLY A 526 11.30 5.30 -40.62
N ILE A 527 10.97 6.19 -39.68
CA ILE A 527 11.32 7.62 -39.75
C ILE A 527 12.83 7.82 -39.76
N VAL A 528 13.58 7.12 -38.88
CA VAL A 528 15.04 7.28 -38.82
C VAL A 528 15.71 6.82 -40.13
N TYR A 529 15.27 5.70 -40.71
CA TYR A 529 15.78 5.24 -42.00
C TYR A 529 15.37 6.16 -43.17
N GLN A 530 14.17 6.76 -43.09
CA GLN A 530 13.75 7.78 -44.04
C GLN A 530 14.70 8.99 -44.00
N ILE A 531 15.02 9.52 -42.81
CA ILE A 531 15.94 10.66 -42.65
C ILE A 531 17.35 10.28 -43.15
N ARG A 532 17.77 9.03 -42.93
CA ARG A 532 19.05 8.50 -43.43
C ARG A 532 19.09 8.32 -44.95
N GLY A 533 17.93 8.34 -45.63
CA GLY A 533 17.81 8.11 -47.07
C GLY A 533 17.75 6.63 -47.48
N ASP A 534 17.70 5.69 -46.52
CA ASP A 534 17.47 4.25 -46.80
C ASP A 534 15.97 4.01 -46.94
N LEU A 535 15.44 4.37 -48.11
CA LEU A 535 14.01 4.36 -48.40
C LEU A 535 13.45 2.93 -48.39
N GLU A 536 14.21 1.93 -48.82
CA GLU A 536 13.77 0.53 -48.78
C GLU A 536 13.51 0.05 -47.35
N ARG A 537 14.43 0.33 -46.41
CA ARG A 537 14.19 -0.03 -45.00
C ARG A 537 13.08 0.79 -44.39
N ALA A 538 12.97 2.08 -44.72
CA ALA A 538 11.89 2.92 -44.24
C ALA A 538 10.52 2.34 -44.60
N ILE A 539 10.30 1.98 -45.88
CA ILE A 539 9.06 1.33 -46.36
C ILE A 539 8.79 0.05 -45.57
N LYS A 540 9.78 -0.85 -45.47
CA LYS A 540 9.63 -2.13 -44.76
C LYS A 540 9.21 -1.95 -43.31
N TYR A 541 9.75 -0.94 -42.62
CA TYR A 541 9.42 -0.66 -41.23
C TYR A 541 8.03 -0.04 -41.07
N HIS A 542 7.67 0.92 -41.94
CA HIS A 542 6.32 1.50 -41.94
C HIS A 542 5.24 0.46 -42.29
N GLU A 543 5.49 -0.45 -43.22
CA GLU A 543 4.57 -1.55 -43.55
C GLU A 543 4.34 -2.50 -42.36
N LYS A 544 5.41 -2.83 -41.61
CA LYS A 544 5.29 -3.63 -40.39
C LYS A 544 4.47 -2.92 -39.31
N ALA A 545 4.72 -1.63 -39.10
CA ALA A 545 3.95 -0.82 -38.16
C ALA A 545 2.47 -0.74 -38.59
N LEU A 546 2.21 -0.55 -39.88
CA LEU A 546 0.86 -0.50 -40.44
C LEU A 546 0.12 -1.83 -40.28
N ALA A 547 0.78 -2.96 -40.53
CA ALA A 547 0.19 -4.29 -40.36
C ALA A 547 -0.25 -4.53 -38.91
N LEU A 548 0.60 -4.18 -37.94
CA LEU A 548 0.25 -4.29 -36.52
C LEU A 548 -0.86 -3.31 -36.12
N ASN A 549 -0.85 -2.07 -36.60
CA ASN A 549 -1.93 -1.13 -36.30
C ASN A 549 -3.27 -1.59 -36.88
N LYS A 550 -3.29 -2.26 -38.04
CA LYS A 550 -4.49 -2.90 -38.60
C LYS A 550 -4.98 -4.04 -37.71
N GLU A 551 -4.08 -4.92 -37.27
CA GLU A 551 -4.40 -6.01 -36.34
C GLU A 551 -5.01 -5.49 -35.04
N LEU A 552 -4.51 -4.37 -34.53
CA LEU A 552 -4.98 -3.73 -33.30
C LEU A 552 -6.20 -2.82 -33.49
N GLY A 553 -6.66 -2.59 -34.73
CA GLY A 553 -7.72 -1.61 -35.02
C GLY A 553 -7.35 -0.15 -34.73
N ARG A 554 -6.06 0.18 -34.60
CA ARG A 554 -5.55 1.52 -34.26
C ARG A 554 -5.56 2.44 -35.49
N LYS A 555 -6.72 3.02 -35.79
CA LYS A 555 -6.93 3.89 -36.96
C LYS A 555 -5.98 5.09 -37.02
N GLU A 556 -5.72 5.75 -35.89
CA GLU A 556 -4.73 6.83 -35.81
C GLU A 556 -3.33 6.33 -36.20
N GLY A 557 -2.91 5.19 -35.65
CA GLY A 557 -1.63 4.58 -36.00
C GLY A 557 -1.55 4.23 -37.48
N MET A 558 -2.64 3.76 -38.08
CA MET A 558 -2.75 3.50 -39.52
C MET A 558 -2.60 4.77 -40.35
N ALA A 559 -3.29 5.87 -39.99
CA ALA A 559 -3.21 7.15 -40.67
C ALA A 559 -1.77 7.69 -40.67
N ASN A 560 -1.11 7.66 -39.50
CA ASN A 560 0.28 8.07 -39.37
C ASN A 560 1.22 7.25 -40.26
N GLN A 561 1.08 5.91 -40.32
CA GLN A 561 1.93 5.08 -41.17
C GLN A 561 1.66 5.27 -42.66
N TYR A 562 0.40 5.46 -43.06
CA TYR A 562 0.08 5.82 -44.44
C TYR A 562 0.67 7.18 -44.83
N GLY A 563 0.55 8.19 -43.97
CA GLY A 563 1.21 9.48 -44.17
C GLY A 563 2.72 9.36 -44.36
N ASN A 564 3.39 8.59 -43.51
CA ASN A 564 4.83 8.35 -43.62
C ASN A 564 5.21 7.60 -44.90
N LEU A 565 4.46 6.55 -45.29
CA LEU A 565 4.66 5.88 -46.57
C LEU A 565 4.48 6.87 -47.73
N GLY A 566 3.48 7.73 -47.68
CA GLY A 566 3.26 8.79 -48.68
C GLY A 566 4.48 9.71 -48.84
N ILE A 567 5.08 10.13 -47.72
CA ILE A 567 6.31 10.92 -47.75
C ILE A 567 7.48 10.14 -48.35
N VAL A 568 7.67 8.87 -47.97
CA VAL A 568 8.77 8.02 -48.47
C VAL A 568 8.63 7.78 -49.98
N TYR A 569 7.43 7.46 -50.47
CA TYR A 569 7.20 7.26 -51.91
C TYR A 569 7.33 8.56 -52.72
N ARG A 570 6.96 9.71 -52.14
CA ARG A 570 7.23 11.02 -52.75
C ARG A 570 8.73 11.25 -52.93
N VAL A 571 9.54 10.97 -51.90
CA VAL A 571 11.02 11.12 -51.98
C VAL A 571 11.62 10.13 -52.98
N ARG A 572 11.03 8.94 -53.12
CA ARG A 572 11.41 7.94 -54.14
C ARG A 572 11.01 8.34 -55.57
N GLY A 573 10.14 9.35 -55.73
CA GLY A 573 9.61 9.80 -57.03
C GLY A 573 8.37 9.05 -57.53
N ASP A 574 7.82 8.12 -56.74
CA ASP A 574 6.57 7.41 -57.06
C ASP A 574 5.38 8.25 -56.55
N LEU A 575 5.03 9.26 -57.35
CA LEU A 575 4.03 10.28 -56.96
C LEU A 575 2.62 9.68 -56.89
N GLU A 576 2.30 8.70 -57.73
CA GLU A 576 1.02 8.01 -57.72
C GLU A 576 0.79 7.28 -56.38
N ARG A 577 1.76 6.50 -55.91
CA ARG A 577 1.65 5.87 -54.58
C ARG A 577 1.65 6.90 -53.46
N ALA A 578 2.41 7.98 -53.59
CA ALA A 578 2.40 9.04 -52.59
C ALA A 578 1.00 9.64 -52.41
N ILE A 579 0.30 9.93 -53.51
CA ILE A 579 -1.09 10.41 -53.50
C ILE A 579 -2.00 9.36 -52.84
N GLU A 580 -1.95 8.11 -53.30
CA GLU A 580 -2.78 7.01 -52.78
C GLU A 580 -2.65 6.87 -51.25
N TYR A 581 -1.43 6.92 -50.73
CA TYR A 581 -1.18 6.81 -49.30
C TYR A 581 -1.65 8.02 -48.51
N HIS A 582 -1.44 9.24 -49.01
CA HIS A 582 -1.96 10.43 -48.34
C HIS A 582 -3.49 10.50 -48.37
N GLU A 583 -4.16 10.03 -49.43
CA GLU A 583 -5.62 9.93 -49.48
C GLU A 583 -6.16 8.90 -48.48
N LYS A 584 -5.51 7.74 -48.34
CA LYS A 584 -5.85 6.74 -47.31
C LYS A 584 -5.70 7.30 -45.90
N ALA A 585 -4.63 8.05 -45.65
CA ALA A 585 -4.40 8.68 -44.35
C ALA A 585 -5.46 9.76 -44.05
N LEU A 586 -5.75 10.62 -45.04
CA LEU A 586 -6.78 11.65 -44.96
C LEU A 586 -8.18 11.08 -44.72
N ALA A 587 -8.53 9.94 -45.34
CA ALA A 587 -9.81 9.28 -45.11
C ALA A 587 -9.98 8.83 -43.65
N LEU A 588 -8.92 8.27 -43.04
CA LEU A 588 -8.93 7.87 -41.64
C LEU A 588 -8.98 9.09 -40.70
N ASP A 589 -8.22 10.14 -40.98
CA ASP A 589 -8.26 11.34 -40.14
C ASP A 589 -9.60 12.09 -40.25
N LYS A 590 -10.29 12.03 -41.40
CA LYS A 590 -11.67 12.50 -41.54
C LYS A 590 -12.63 11.70 -40.67
N GLU A 591 -12.51 10.37 -40.68
CA GLU A 591 -13.33 9.50 -39.83
C GLU A 591 -13.09 9.78 -38.33
N LEU A 592 -11.87 10.11 -37.95
CA LEU A 592 -11.47 10.41 -36.58
C LEU A 592 -11.64 11.89 -36.19
N GLU A 593 -12.10 12.75 -37.11
CA GLU A 593 -12.20 14.21 -36.96
C GLU A 593 -10.86 14.89 -36.56
N ARG A 594 -9.74 14.29 -36.96
CA ARG A 594 -8.38 14.77 -36.65
C ARG A 594 -7.95 15.89 -37.59
N LYS A 595 -8.37 17.11 -37.28
CA LYS A 595 -8.08 18.31 -38.10
C LYS A 595 -6.60 18.50 -38.41
N GLU A 596 -5.71 18.25 -37.45
CA GLU A 596 -4.26 18.41 -37.66
C GLU A 596 -3.72 17.39 -38.68
N GLY A 597 -4.12 16.12 -38.56
CA GLY A 597 -3.76 15.07 -39.51
C GLY A 597 -4.28 15.37 -40.91
N MET A 598 -5.55 15.79 -41.01
CA MET A 598 -6.15 16.26 -42.27
C MET A 598 -5.34 17.40 -42.89
N ALA A 599 -4.97 18.42 -42.12
CA ALA A 599 -4.20 19.57 -42.59
C ALA A 599 -2.81 19.16 -43.10
N ASN A 600 -2.13 18.27 -42.38
CA ASN A 600 -0.83 17.72 -42.78
C ASN A 600 -0.92 16.90 -44.07
N HIS A 601 -1.97 16.09 -44.26
CA HIS A 601 -2.15 15.28 -45.46
C HIS A 601 -2.54 16.12 -46.68
N TYR A 602 -3.42 17.11 -46.53
CA TYR A 602 -3.68 18.10 -47.58
C TYR A 602 -2.42 18.89 -47.94
N GLY A 603 -1.65 19.33 -46.94
CA GLY A 603 -0.36 20.02 -47.15
C GLY A 603 0.62 19.17 -47.97
N SER A 604 0.72 17.89 -47.61
CA SER A 604 1.60 16.92 -48.29
C SER A 604 1.13 16.62 -49.71
N LEU A 605 -0.19 16.42 -49.92
CA LEU A 605 -0.79 16.24 -51.24
C LEU A 605 -0.51 17.45 -52.14
N GLY A 606 -0.64 18.67 -51.61
CA GLY A 606 -0.32 19.89 -52.37
C GLY A 606 1.13 19.90 -52.85
N VAL A 607 2.08 19.46 -52.01
CA VAL A 607 3.48 19.32 -52.44
C VAL A 607 3.65 18.24 -53.50
N VAL A 608 2.96 17.09 -53.38
CA VAL A 608 3.03 16.02 -54.39
C VAL A 608 2.46 16.49 -55.74
N TYR A 609 1.31 17.17 -55.74
CA TYR A 609 0.69 17.72 -56.95
C TYR A 609 1.56 18.79 -57.61
N ARG A 610 2.21 19.67 -56.81
CA ARG A 610 3.19 20.62 -57.36
C ARG A 610 4.34 19.89 -58.08
N ILE A 611 4.90 18.84 -57.49
CA ILE A 611 6.01 18.07 -58.11
C ILE A 611 5.53 17.39 -59.40
N ARG A 612 4.27 16.95 -59.45
CA ARG A 612 3.62 16.37 -60.63
C ARG A 612 3.31 17.40 -61.73
N GLY A 613 3.39 18.70 -61.43
CA GLY A 613 3.06 19.80 -62.35
C GLY A 613 1.59 20.21 -62.35
N ASP A 614 0.77 19.65 -61.46
CA ASP A 614 -0.65 20.00 -61.30
C ASP A 614 -0.78 21.12 -60.26
N LEU A 615 -0.52 22.36 -60.69
CA LEU A 615 -0.53 23.54 -59.81
C LEU A 615 -1.93 23.87 -59.28
N GLU A 616 -2.98 23.62 -60.06
CA GLU A 616 -4.37 23.87 -59.65
C GLU A 616 -4.73 23.01 -58.44
N ARG A 617 -4.52 21.67 -58.52
CA ARG A 617 -4.77 20.77 -57.39
C ARG A 617 -3.83 21.03 -56.22
N ALA A 618 -2.60 21.48 -56.49
CA ALA A 618 -1.67 21.84 -55.43
C ALA A 618 -2.20 22.99 -54.57
N ILE A 619 -2.67 24.06 -55.22
CA ILE A 619 -3.26 25.22 -54.56
C ILE A 619 -4.53 24.82 -53.81
N GLU A 620 -5.43 24.04 -54.41
CA GLU A 620 -6.66 23.57 -53.75
C GLU A 620 -6.34 22.80 -52.45
N CYS A 621 -5.38 21.87 -52.51
CA CYS A 621 -4.96 21.11 -51.34
C CYS A 621 -4.36 22.03 -50.25
N TRP A 622 -3.54 23.01 -50.63
CA TRP A 622 -2.97 23.94 -49.66
C TRP A 622 -4.01 24.88 -49.06
N GLU A 623 -5.02 25.31 -49.81
CA GLU A 623 -6.12 26.12 -49.27
C GLU A 623 -6.93 25.34 -48.23
N GLN A 624 -7.18 24.04 -48.46
CA GLN A 624 -7.79 23.16 -47.46
C GLN A 624 -6.91 22.99 -46.21
N SER A 625 -5.61 22.81 -46.39
CA SER A 625 -4.62 22.72 -45.30
C SER A 625 -4.57 24.01 -44.47
N LEU A 626 -4.55 25.17 -45.14
CA LEU A 626 -4.53 26.50 -44.53
C LEU A 626 -5.78 26.74 -43.67
N ALA A 627 -6.97 26.43 -44.20
CA ALA A 627 -8.23 26.61 -43.48
C ALA A 627 -8.27 25.79 -42.19
N LEU A 628 -7.73 24.57 -42.21
CA LEU A 628 -7.65 23.71 -41.02
C LEU A 628 -6.62 24.24 -40.01
N PHE A 629 -5.43 24.66 -40.46
CA PHE A 629 -4.42 25.24 -39.57
C PHE A 629 -4.85 26.58 -38.95
N GLN A 630 -5.66 27.37 -39.66
CA GLN A 630 -6.30 28.57 -39.11
C GLN A 630 -7.29 28.23 -37.97
N GLN A 631 -8.08 27.16 -38.12
CA GLN A 631 -8.95 26.69 -37.04
C GLN A 631 -8.17 26.17 -35.81
N LEU A 632 -6.94 25.71 -36.03
CA LEU A 632 -6.05 25.19 -34.97
C LEU A 632 -5.13 26.26 -34.36
N ASP A 633 -5.16 27.49 -34.87
CA ASP A 633 -4.29 28.61 -34.46
C ASP A 633 -2.77 28.29 -34.50
N THR A 634 -2.35 27.51 -35.51
CA THR A 634 -0.94 27.11 -35.66
C THR A 634 -0.18 28.09 -36.57
N GLN A 635 0.23 29.24 -36.04
CA GLN A 635 0.80 30.36 -36.80
C GLN A 635 1.96 29.98 -37.73
N ASP A 636 2.91 29.16 -37.26
CA ASP A 636 4.06 28.73 -38.08
C ASP A 636 3.64 27.92 -39.32
N LYS A 637 2.61 27.08 -39.17
CA LYS A 637 2.07 26.26 -40.26
C LYS A 637 1.24 27.11 -41.24
N ILE A 638 0.47 28.06 -40.71
CA ILE A 638 -0.30 29.03 -41.51
C ILE A 638 0.66 29.80 -42.42
N ALA A 639 1.74 30.37 -41.86
CA ALA A 639 2.74 31.11 -42.61
C ALA A 639 3.41 30.26 -43.70
N LEU A 640 3.79 29.01 -43.36
CA LEU A 640 4.40 28.08 -44.32
C LEU A 640 3.47 27.77 -45.49
N ILE A 641 2.21 27.40 -45.23
CA ILE A 641 1.26 27.02 -46.28
C ILE A 641 0.88 28.24 -47.13
N GLN A 642 0.72 29.42 -46.52
CA GLN A 642 0.44 30.66 -47.26
C GLN A 642 1.58 30.99 -48.23
N SER A 643 2.85 30.87 -47.79
CA SER A 643 4.01 31.07 -48.67
C SER A 643 3.99 30.12 -49.87
N LEU A 644 3.62 28.85 -49.67
CA LEU A 644 3.54 27.87 -50.76
C LEU A 644 2.44 28.23 -51.78
N ILE A 645 1.29 28.72 -51.31
CA ILE A 645 0.19 29.18 -52.16
C ILE A 645 0.62 30.39 -52.98
N ASP A 646 1.23 31.39 -52.33
CA ASP A 646 1.65 32.63 -52.98
C ASP A 646 2.72 32.36 -54.06
N GLU A 647 3.71 31.52 -53.75
CA GLU A 647 4.73 31.08 -54.72
C GLU A 647 4.12 30.37 -55.94
N ALA A 648 3.12 29.52 -55.73
CA ALA A 648 2.47 28.78 -56.81
C ALA A 648 1.58 29.67 -57.68
N LYS A 649 0.88 30.65 -57.09
CA LYS A 649 0.06 31.62 -57.83
C LYS A 649 0.92 32.55 -58.69
N GLN A 650 2.11 32.94 -58.22
CA GLN A 650 3.05 33.73 -59.01
C GLN A 650 3.55 32.95 -60.25
N LYS A 651 3.91 31.67 -60.07
CA LYS A 651 4.40 30.82 -61.18
C LYS A 651 3.33 30.42 -62.21
N GLY A 652 2.05 30.52 -61.87
CA GLY A 652 0.95 30.29 -62.82
C GLY A 652 0.53 31.53 -63.62
N SER A 653 1.11 32.70 -63.30
CA SER A 653 0.80 33.99 -63.94
C SER A 653 1.83 34.43 -65.00
N ASP A 654 2.98 33.73 -65.07
CA ASP A 654 4.02 33.83 -66.11
C ASP A 654 3.86 32.68 -67.13
#